data_AF-A0A517TBU3-F1
#
_entry.id   AF-A0A517TBU3-F1
#
_cell.length_a   1.000
_cell.length_b   1.000
_cell.length_c   1.000
_cell.angle_alpha   90.00
_cell.angle_beta   90.00
_cell.angle_gamma   90.00
#
_symmetry.space_group_name_H-M   'P 1'
#
loop_
_entity.id
_entity.type
_entity.pdbx_description
1 polymer ?
#
loop_
_entity_poly.entity_id
_entity_poly.type
_entity_poly.pdbx_seq_one_letter_code
_entity_poly.pdbx_strand_id
1 'polypeptide(L)'
;MYVLFDRVSSSSRVLLICAAIAIVLASPSLGVAGPPYMEFIEGLRARGYYDITLDYLNQIDEDKSVPQDVKVLIPFERATTLVQSARTKRDYQSQLRELDLASAQLDQFLKASPKHPRAAEANTERARIGIGKAQALLLEAKSPSKEAIAGDLRQQARKFILESRKQLTEAKDRYEQIWKQFGVSLSADEREKRAARDQAETQFMSAQLDLAQTTYLEAQTYEEGSKTRNDLLKKAAEEYEAITERYRTMIAGLYAKLWRAKCFEERAVRPEEGKRLPGNIANESRDNLRRAEALYRELLENEVSQSATAQQIQDTARMFYLIVRNHPLNADHAIVVQEASDWLATRRGAAATSQTALGVRWQRAIAYEQLANDPDLNPNQATINLRNALKDAEFLVAYPGEYRDIARSMVQRIKAAMGRGSEDPADFDEAYGLATGLVQQIDPLQAEVNKAKGDKKKEAKTRLDAHLEETSRILKLSLKLADESVAPAQLDRTRYLLSYVYFLMGRTYDAAVLGEYVAQHPLSDKTKSDLPADAGYVALMAFITALNEVPKGQDDSFEMDQTARVATMIVTDYPLTQKADDARMNLGILYNRRDEPRKAAEWFEKVAKSSERYAEAQLAAGQAYWNAYLQALPGQDGELTDDLRDELKKSAQKYLERGIAESEKAIPANNAAPDNLIAGKLSLVQILNSEGNNRKAVDVLTKDPHSVIRAIAVKDESKRPKSGVKSQAFAALTFRQLLRAQIGLQEIDAAINTMKQLEQTGGEGNTEVFVELGRQIKEEIERLPEGEQRQNVLKTFDQFLGKLADMKQGQSFSSLLWIAETYFGLAEAVDGQTREKYFDRSADAYTSIIEKINQPKFAPDGSAPGIQLRLAAVQRARGNYEAAYNYALEVLRANPKALNAQTEAAQILQAWGENGSPDKFKLALMGDSSSGAEVWGWGQIAQRLQRLIEAGRDTPAIIDSYLQARYTIAEITRESAKEQSGDAGKEDLSRARQQLLIFAAVTPREMISDEWWGRYDQLYQDIQRDIAGNVVGFQPEPLAAPEKYEPEVVTTAKPVTPPAVVPTAPTVAPPPTSTNWLLVGVGVLIAVGVTVGFVVMAGSGGGRKHRRYTSAPPLKSRQKAEPASGSGKKTRSASASSSATATKKRTVKRRPKPPEAPSK
;
A
#
# COMPACT_ATOMS: atom_id res chain seq x y z
N MET A 1 20.49 78.69 -6.47
CA MET A 1 19.18 79.34 -6.52
C MET A 1 18.50 79.11 -5.17
N TYR A 2 18.11 80.10 -4.36
CA TYR A 2 18.29 81.56 -4.49
C TYR A 2 18.55 82.16 -3.09
N VAL A 3 19.63 82.96 -2.97
CA VAL A 3 19.87 84.07 -2.02
C VAL A 3 19.71 83.81 -0.50
N LEU A 4 20.85 83.64 0.17
CA LEU A 4 21.38 84.68 1.06
C LEU A 4 22.93 84.64 1.06
N PHE A 5 23.54 85.81 0.83
CA PHE A 5 24.99 86.09 0.93
C PHE A 5 25.40 86.23 2.44
N ASP A 6 26.66 86.29 2.89
CA ASP A 6 27.96 86.50 2.22
C ASP A 6 29.14 85.91 3.05
N ARG A 7 30.36 85.91 2.47
CA ARG A 7 31.69 85.89 3.15
C ARG A 7 32.01 84.80 4.19
N VAL A 8 32.44 83.63 3.69
CA VAL A 8 33.54 82.85 4.32
C VAL A 8 34.42 82.28 3.19
N SER A 9 35.75 82.37 3.31
CA SER A 9 36.70 82.00 2.25
C SER A 9 36.73 80.50 1.95
N SER A 10 37.20 80.12 0.75
CA SER A 10 37.23 78.73 0.28
C SER A 10 38.08 77.81 1.17
N SER A 11 39.15 78.33 1.78
CA SER A 11 40.04 77.59 2.68
C SER A 11 39.35 77.09 3.96
N SER A 12 38.39 77.85 4.50
CA SER A 12 37.68 77.46 5.74
C SER A 12 36.63 76.37 5.52
N ARG A 13 36.10 76.23 4.28
CA ARG A 13 35.09 75.21 3.97
C ARG A 13 35.69 73.80 3.92
N VAL A 14 36.90 73.64 3.41
CA VAL A 14 37.60 72.34 3.39
C VAL A 14 37.92 71.86 4.80
N LEU A 15 38.41 72.77 5.67
CA LEU A 15 38.75 72.45 7.06
C LEU A 15 37.51 72.09 7.90
N LEU A 16 36.37 72.76 7.71
CA LEU A 16 35.10 72.41 8.36
C LEU A 16 34.53 71.08 7.87
N ILE A 17 34.66 70.74 6.58
CA ILE A 17 34.23 69.43 6.05
C ILE A 17 35.11 68.30 6.59
N CYS A 18 36.43 68.48 6.65
CA CYS A 18 37.34 67.50 7.27
C CYS A 18 37.08 67.33 8.78
N ALA A 19 36.82 68.42 9.51
CA ALA A 19 36.48 68.34 10.94
C ALA A 19 35.11 67.67 11.18
N ALA A 20 34.10 67.94 10.36
CA ALA A 20 32.80 67.28 10.44
C ALA A 20 32.90 65.77 10.17
N ILE A 21 33.69 65.36 9.16
CA ILE A 21 33.93 63.93 8.85
C ILE A 21 34.71 63.25 9.98
N ALA A 22 35.69 63.93 10.58
CA ALA A 22 36.45 63.40 11.73
C ALA A 22 35.58 63.21 12.99
N ILE A 23 34.63 64.11 13.26
CA ILE A 23 33.71 64.00 14.41
C ILE A 23 32.63 62.92 14.19
N VAL A 24 32.19 62.71 12.96
CA VAL A 24 31.29 61.58 12.61
C VAL A 24 31.99 60.23 12.74
N LEU A 25 33.31 60.14 12.51
CA LEU A 25 34.11 58.92 12.66
C LEU A 25 34.63 58.67 14.10
N ALA A 26 34.49 59.63 15.01
CA ALA A 26 34.96 59.55 16.40
C ALA A 26 33.83 59.48 17.44
N SER A 27 32.57 59.36 16.99
CA SER A 27 31.50 58.93 17.88
C SER A 27 31.71 57.44 18.19
N PRO A 28 31.81 56.99 19.46
CA PRO A 28 31.67 55.57 19.75
C PRO A 28 30.34 55.14 19.16
N SER A 29 30.32 54.02 18.43
CA SER A 29 29.10 53.54 17.81
C SER A 29 28.03 53.36 18.90
N LEU A 30 27.09 54.30 18.95
CA LEU A 30 25.76 54.06 19.48
C LEU A 30 25.25 52.88 18.66
N GLY A 31 25.40 51.67 19.23
CA GLY A 31 24.92 50.47 18.62
C GLY A 31 23.45 50.71 18.36
N VAL A 32 23.06 50.71 17.08
CA VAL A 32 21.65 50.72 16.70
C VAL A 32 21.10 49.48 17.37
N ALA A 33 20.35 49.68 18.46
CA ALA A 33 19.70 48.59 19.14
C ALA A 33 18.84 47.90 18.08
N GLY A 34 19.13 46.62 17.83
CA GLY A 34 18.37 45.85 16.86
C GLY A 34 16.89 45.88 17.21
N PRO A 35 16.00 45.56 16.26
CA PRO A 35 14.58 45.39 16.56
C PRO A 35 14.39 44.56 17.85
N PRO A 36 13.45 44.91 18.74
CA PRO A 36 13.27 44.21 20.01
C PRO A 36 12.58 42.85 19.79
N TYR A 37 13.31 41.92 19.18
CA TYR A 37 12.80 40.64 18.67
C TYR A 37 12.02 39.85 19.72
N MET A 38 12.58 39.69 20.92
CA MET A 38 11.97 38.91 22.00
C MET A 38 10.73 39.58 22.59
N GLU A 39 10.78 40.90 22.82
CA GLU A 39 9.65 41.67 23.35
C GLU A 39 8.47 41.68 22.36
N PHE A 40 8.75 41.67 21.05
CA PHE A 40 7.73 41.52 20.02
C PHE A 40 7.12 40.12 19.98
N ILE A 41 7.94 39.05 20.07
CA ILE A 41 7.49 37.65 20.18
C ILE A 41 6.62 37.44 21.44
N GLU A 42 7.02 37.99 22.58
CA GLU A 42 6.22 38.00 23.81
C GLU A 42 4.93 38.79 23.64
N GLY A 43 4.98 39.97 23.03
CA GLY A 43 3.83 40.81 22.76
C GLY A 43 2.77 40.17 21.84
N LEU A 44 3.18 39.37 20.85
CA LEU A 44 2.29 38.60 19.99
C LEU A 44 1.63 37.44 20.76
N ARG A 45 2.43 36.64 21.50
CA ARG A 45 1.93 35.54 22.33
C ARG A 45 0.94 35.99 23.41
N ALA A 46 1.24 37.11 24.08
CA ALA A 46 0.37 37.69 25.10
C ALA A 46 -1.01 38.13 24.55
N ARG A 47 -1.12 38.34 23.24
CA ARG A 47 -2.37 38.65 22.53
C ARG A 47 -3.04 37.42 21.91
N GLY A 48 -2.46 36.22 22.05
CA GLY A 48 -2.96 34.98 21.48
C GLY A 48 -2.63 34.78 19.99
N TYR A 49 -1.74 35.60 19.41
CA TYR A 49 -1.38 35.54 17.98
C TYR A 49 -0.29 34.51 17.71
N TYR A 50 -0.54 33.24 18.06
CA TYR A 50 0.46 32.18 18.00
C TYR A 50 0.93 31.87 16.58
N ASP A 51 0.01 31.77 15.62
CA ASP A 51 0.34 31.47 14.22
C ASP A 51 1.24 32.58 13.62
N ILE A 52 0.86 33.85 13.82
CA ILE A 52 1.66 35.04 13.43
C ILE A 52 3.02 35.07 14.14
N THR A 53 3.10 34.59 15.39
CA THR A 53 4.37 34.48 16.10
C THR A 53 5.29 33.44 15.45
N LEU A 54 4.75 32.31 14.99
CA LEU A 54 5.51 31.28 14.28
C LEU A 54 5.98 31.76 12.90
N ASP A 55 5.13 32.50 12.16
CA ASP A 55 5.51 33.11 10.89
C ASP A 55 6.63 34.14 11.07
N TYR A 56 6.54 35.01 12.08
CA TYR A 56 7.59 35.96 12.42
C TYR A 56 8.89 35.25 12.83
N LEU A 57 8.81 34.18 13.63
CA LEU A 57 9.95 33.35 14.01
C LEU A 57 10.62 32.69 12.79
N ASN A 58 9.87 32.34 11.75
CA ASN A 58 10.42 31.86 10.48
C ASN A 58 11.14 32.97 9.70
N GLN A 59 10.51 34.15 9.59
CA GLN A 59 11.08 35.31 8.91
C GLN A 59 12.46 35.71 9.49
N ILE A 60 12.60 35.74 10.82
CA ILE A 60 13.87 36.12 11.47
C ILE A 60 14.92 35.00 11.50
N ASP A 61 14.52 33.75 11.24
CA ASP A 61 15.45 32.62 11.05
C ASP A 61 16.15 32.71 9.69
N GLU A 62 15.40 33.08 8.65
CA GLU A 62 15.90 33.26 7.29
C GLU A 62 16.72 34.56 7.10
N ASP A 63 16.37 35.63 7.81
CA ASP A 63 17.07 36.93 7.71
C ASP A 63 18.51 36.85 8.25
N LYS A 64 19.49 37.09 7.38
CA LYS A 64 20.93 37.05 7.71
C LYS A 64 21.41 38.22 8.57
N SER A 65 20.61 39.28 8.73
CA SER A 65 20.91 40.45 9.56
C SER A 65 20.56 40.24 11.05
N VAL A 66 19.79 39.20 11.37
CA VAL A 66 19.36 38.90 12.74
C VAL A 66 20.54 38.38 13.57
N PRO A 67 20.82 38.98 14.75
CA PRO A 67 21.93 38.59 15.62
C PRO A 67 21.96 37.11 16.01
N GLN A 68 23.16 36.54 16.15
CA GLN A 68 23.33 35.09 16.36
C GLN A 68 22.80 34.60 17.72
N ASP A 69 22.85 35.46 18.75
CA ASP A 69 22.24 35.23 20.06
C ASP A 69 20.70 35.19 20.00
N VAL A 70 20.08 36.02 19.16
CA VAL A 70 18.66 35.92 18.82
C VAL A 70 18.37 34.62 18.05
N LYS A 71 19.18 34.28 17.03
CA LYS A 71 18.98 33.06 16.23
C LYS A 71 19.03 31.77 17.05
N VAL A 72 19.96 31.69 18.01
CA VAL A 72 20.07 30.55 18.93
C VAL A 72 18.78 30.32 19.74
N LEU A 73 18.01 31.38 20.02
CA LEU A 73 16.75 31.30 20.77
C LEU A 73 15.51 30.96 19.92
N ILE A 74 15.57 31.04 18.59
CA ILE A 74 14.39 30.83 17.72
C ILE A 74 13.70 29.47 17.97
N PRO A 75 14.40 28.31 18.07
CA PRO A 75 13.72 27.04 18.34
C PRO A 75 13.10 26.99 19.75
N PHE A 76 13.71 27.65 20.74
CA PHE A 76 13.13 27.79 22.08
C PHE A 76 11.81 28.59 22.05
N GLU A 77 11.80 29.72 21.32
CA GLU A 77 10.62 30.57 21.19
C GLU A 77 9.51 29.92 20.34
N ARG A 78 9.87 29.19 19.27
CA ARG A 78 8.92 28.35 18.51
C ARG A 78 8.26 27.34 19.42
N ALA A 79 9.02 26.61 20.22
CA ALA A 79 8.48 25.64 21.17
C ALA A 79 7.55 26.28 22.20
N THR A 80 7.96 27.40 22.80
CA THR A 80 7.16 28.08 23.82
C THR A 80 5.86 28.64 23.24
N THR A 81 5.89 29.11 21.98
CA THR A 81 4.70 29.51 21.21
C THR A 81 3.76 28.32 20.99
N LEU A 82 4.28 27.17 20.55
CA LEU A 82 3.53 25.93 20.33
C LEU A 82 2.92 25.39 21.63
N VAL A 83 3.63 25.40 22.76
CA VAL A 83 3.09 24.99 24.07
C VAL A 83 1.93 25.89 24.51
N GLN A 84 2.00 27.20 24.26
CA GLN A 84 0.91 28.13 24.58
C GLN A 84 -0.29 27.95 23.63
N SER A 85 -0.03 27.82 22.33
CA SER A 85 -1.05 27.51 21.32
C SER A 85 -1.81 26.22 21.65
N ALA A 86 -1.10 25.15 22.01
CA ALA A 86 -1.64 23.85 22.36
C ALA A 86 -2.65 23.92 23.53
N ARG A 87 -2.48 24.86 24.48
CA ARG A 87 -3.41 25.09 25.60
C ARG A 87 -4.74 25.72 25.17
N THR A 88 -4.80 26.32 23.98
CA THR A 88 -6.02 26.95 23.44
C THR A 88 -6.80 26.07 22.47
N LYS A 89 -6.21 24.96 22.00
CA LYS A 89 -6.89 24.03 21.08
C LYS A 89 -7.99 23.26 21.81
N ARG A 90 -9.15 23.14 21.14
CA ARG A 90 -10.28 22.31 21.59
C ARG A 90 -10.17 20.85 21.14
N ASP A 91 -9.39 20.59 20.10
CA ASP A 91 -9.12 19.24 19.61
C ASP A 91 -7.84 18.68 20.23
N TYR A 92 -7.97 17.51 20.85
CA TYR A 92 -6.89 16.80 21.53
C TYR A 92 -5.78 16.33 20.58
N GLN A 93 -6.11 15.95 19.34
CA GLN A 93 -5.09 15.50 18.37
C GLN A 93 -4.24 16.68 17.87
N SER A 94 -4.85 17.83 17.64
CA SER A 94 -4.14 19.07 17.31
C SER A 94 -3.33 19.61 18.48
N GLN A 95 -3.83 19.48 19.71
CA GLN A 95 -3.06 19.76 20.93
C GLN A 95 -1.81 18.86 21.02
N LEU A 96 -1.96 17.54 20.84
CA LEU A 96 -0.82 16.61 20.86
C LEU A 96 0.23 16.96 19.79
N ARG A 97 -0.19 17.19 18.53
CA ARG A 97 0.73 17.54 17.43
C ARG A 97 1.55 18.79 17.71
N GLU A 98 0.96 19.84 18.28
CA GLU A 98 1.72 21.05 18.64
C GLU A 98 2.69 20.80 19.80
N LEU A 99 2.35 19.93 20.76
CA LEU A 99 3.27 19.52 21.83
C LEU A 99 4.41 18.61 21.32
N ASP A 100 4.17 17.77 20.32
CA ASP A 100 5.23 17.02 19.61
C ASP A 100 6.20 17.96 18.89
N LEU A 101 5.68 18.91 18.11
CA LEU A 101 6.48 19.93 17.43
C LEU A 101 7.25 20.79 18.45
N ALA A 102 6.63 21.18 19.56
CA ALA A 102 7.30 21.91 20.63
C ALA A 102 8.47 21.13 21.22
N SER A 103 8.27 19.84 21.51
CA SER A 103 9.33 18.97 22.02
C SER A 103 10.51 18.89 21.03
N ALA A 104 10.22 18.72 19.73
CA ALA A 104 11.24 18.67 18.68
C ALA A 104 12.04 19.97 18.55
N GLN A 105 11.40 21.12 18.73
CA GLN A 105 12.06 22.44 18.72
C GLN A 105 12.93 22.66 19.97
N LEU A 106 12.51 22.20 21.15
CA LEU A 106 13.36 22.20 22.36
C LEU A 106 14.55 21.22 22.25
N ASP A 107 14.35 20.06 21.62
CA ASP A 107 15.41 19.12 21.24
C ASP A 107 16.47 19.79 20.36
N GLN A 108 16.03 20.53 19.35
CA GLN A 108 16.92 21.26 18.43
C GLN A 108 17.71 22.35 19.18
N PHE A 109 17.04 23.14 20.02
CA PHE A 109 17.68 24.15 20.88
C PHE A 109 18.77 23.54 21.78
N LEU A 110 18.47 22.44 22.47
CA LEU A 110 19.40 21.78 23.38
C LEU A 110 20.59 21.14 22.67
N LYS A 111 20.41 20.61 21.45
CA LYS A 111 21.50 20.10 20.62
C LYS A 111 22.40 21.23 20.09
N ALA A 112 21.81 22.34 19.66
CA ALA A 112 22.53 23.49 19.13
C ALA A 112 23.23 24.33 20.21
N SER A 113 22.71 24.37 21.44
CA SER A 113 23.21 25.23 22.52
C SER A 113 23.07 24.61 23.91
N PRO A 114 23.75 23.47 24.18
CA PRO A 114 23.59 22.69 25.42
C PRO A 114 24.04 23.42 26.69
N LYS A 115 24.77 24.55 26.58
CA LYS A 115 25.24 25.38 27.70
C LYS A 115 24.49 26.72 27.83
N HIS A 116 23.43 26.95 27.04
CA HIS A 116 22.65 28.18 27.14
C HIS A 116 21.98 28.33 28.53
N PRO A 117 21.82 29.55 29.08
CA PRO A 117 21.13 29.76 30.35
C PRO A 117 19.73 29.11 30.41
N ARG A 118 18.95 29.20 29.32
CA ARG A 118 17.61 28.58 29.18
C ARG A 118 17.61 27.06 28.94
N ALA A 119 18.75 26.38 28.95
CA ALA A 119 18.80 24.92 28.74
C ALA A 119 18.09 24.13 29.84
N ALA A 120 18.09 24.63 31.09
CA ALA A 120 17.31 24.02 32.17
C ALA A 120 15.80 24.13 31.92
N GLU A 121 15.34 25.32 31.49
CA GLU A 121 13.94 25.61 31.13
C GLU A 121 13.46 24.73 29.97
N ALA A 122 14.28 24.57 28.93
CA ALA A 122 13.99 23.70 27.80
C ALA A 122 13.85 22.22 28.20
N ASN A 123 14.73 21.71 29.08
CA ASN A 123 14.60 20.36 29.63
C ASN A 123 13.36 20.21 30.52
N THR A 124 13.00 21.23 31.31
CA THR A 124 11.76 21.23 32.11
C THR A 124 10.51 21.15 31.23
N GLU A 125 10.40 21.96 30.18
CA GLU A 125 9.20 21.95 29.32
C GLU A 125 9.09 20.69 28.45
N ARG A 126 10.21 20.13 27.94
CA ARG A 126 10.23 18.80 27.29
C ARG A 126 9.70 17.71 28.22
N ALA A 127 10.15 17.71 29.48
CA ALA A 127 9.72 16.72 30.46
C ALA A 127 8.24 16.88 30.83
N ARG A 128 7.72 18.11 30.91
CA ARG A 128 6.29 18.37 31.15
C ARG A 128 5.42 17.88 29.99
N ILE A 129 5.88 18.06 28.75
CA ILE A 129 5.24 17.48 27.56
C ILE A 129 5.20 15.94 27.66
N GLY A 130 6.33 15.30 28.00
CA GLY A 130 6.42 13.86 28.19
C GLY A 130 5.53 13.33 29.32
N ILE A 131 5.51 14.02 30.47
CA ILE A 131 4.64 13.72 31.61
C ILE A 131 3.16 13.83 31.22
N GLY A 132 2.76 14.88 30.49
CA GLY A 132 1.38 15.05 30.02
C GLY A 132 0.93 13.90 29.11
N LYS A 133 1.76 13.49 28.15
CA LYS A 133 1.52 12.31 27.30
C LYS A 133 1.39 11.04 28.13
N ALA A 134 2.29 10.82 29.09
CA ALA A 134 2.24 9.66 29.97
C ALA A 134 0.97 9.62 30.84
N GLN A 135 0.54 10.77 31.38
CA GLN A 135 -0.70 10.88 32.16
C GLN A 135 -1.93 10.57 31.29
N ALA A 136 -1.96 11.04 30.04
CA ALA A 136 -3.05 10.71 29.12
C ALA A 136 -3.07 9.21 28.77
N LEU A 137 -1.92 8.60 28.47
CA LEU A 137 -1.81 7.15 28.23
C LEU A 137 -2.22 6.32 29.46
N LEU A 138 -1.85 6.77 30.66
CA LEU A 138 -2.28 6.14 31.93
C LEU A 138 -3.79 6.28 32.15
N LEU A 139 -4.38 7.41 31.79
CA LEU A 139 -5.84 7.59 31.82
C LEU A 139 -6.53 6.64 30.82
N GLU A 140 -6.03 6.56 29.59
CA GLU A 140 -6.55 5.62 28.60
C GLU A 140 -6.46 4.16 29.09
N ALA A 141 -5.37 3.80 29.76
CA ALA A 141 -5.16 2.48 30.37
C ALA A 141 -6.07 2.18 31.59
N LYS A 142 -6.86 3.16 32.06
CA LYS A 142 -7.95 2.99 33.04
C LYS A 142 -9.33 2.85 32.38
N SER A 143 -9.48 3.13 31.08
CA SER A 143 -10.77 3.01 30.39
C SER A 143 -11.13 1.54 30.20
N PRO A 144 -12.33 1.08 30.63
CA PRO A 144 -12.76 -0.31 30.40
C PRO A 144 -12.78 -0.70 28.91
N SER A 145 -13.00 0.27 28.02
CA SER A 145 -12.95 0.06 26.57
C SER A 145 -11.55 -0.25 26.01
N LYS A 146 -10.49 -0.03 26.80
CA LYS A 146 -9.09 -0.19 26.42
C LYS A 146 -8.35 -1.23 27.26
N GLU A 147 -9.06 -2.05 28.04
CA GLU A 147 -8.48 -3.06 28.92
C GLU A 147 -7.51 -4.00 28.20
N ALA A 148 -7.88 -4.47 26.99
CA ALA A 148 -7.06 -5.35 26.17
C ALA A 148 -5.69 -4.77 25.74
N ILE A 149 -5.53 -3.44 25.73
CA ILE A 149 -4.29 -2.73 25.36
C ILE A 149 -3.67 -1.97 26.55
N ALA A 150 -4.22 -2.10 27.76
CA ALA A 150 -3.79 -1.34 28.93
C ALA A 150 -2.32 -1.61 29.31
N GLY A 151 -1.80 -2.82 29.05
CA GLY A 151 -0.40 -3.16 29.23
C GLY A 151 0.55 -2.33 28.35
N ASP A 152 0.23 -2.23 27.06
CA ASP A 152 1.02 -1.47 26.08
C ASP A 152 0.97 0.03 26.36
N LEU A 153 -0.21 0.56 26.72
CA LEU A 153 -0.39 1.96 27.11
C LEU A 153 0.45 2.29 28.37
N ARG A 154 0.45 1.42 29.38
CA ARG A 154 1.32 1.55 30.57
C ARG A 154 2.81 1.49 30.21
N GLN A 155 3.20 0.62 29.29
CA GLN A 155 4.60 0.52 28.83
C GLN A 155 5.05 1.79 28.08
N GLN A 156 4.19 2.34 27.23
CA GLN A 156 4.44 3.60 26.52
C GLN A 156 4.54 4.78 27.50
N ALA A 157 3.61 4.89 28.45
CA ALA A 157 3.67 5.89 29.51
C ALA A 157 4.99 5.81 30.30
N ARG A 158 5.44 4.60 30.65
CA ARG A 158 6.72 4.37 31.35
C ARG A 158 7.92 4.91 30.57
N LYS A 159 7.96 4.73 29.25
CA LYS A 159 9.04 5.27 28.39
C LYS A 159 9.11 6.81 28.52
N PHE A 160 7.98 7.49 28.33
CA PHE A 160 7.90 8.94 28.47
C PHE A 160 8.27 9.42 29.88
N ILE A 161 7.86 8.72 30.94
CA ILE A 161 8.20 9.07 32.34
C ILE A 161 9.70 8.94 32.60
N LEU A 162 10.33 7.85 32.16
CA LEU A 162 11.77 7.62 32.35
C LEU A 162 12.62 8.64 31.57
N GLU A 163 12.21 9.00 30.36
CA GLU A 163 12.86 10.07 29.59
C GLU A 163 12.68 11.44 30.26
N SER A 164 11.46 11.78 30.68
CA SER A 164 11.14 13.02 31.37
C SER A 164 11.92 13.16 32.68
N ARG A 165 12.09 12.07 33.43
CA ARG A 165 12.92 12.04 34.65
C ARG A 165 14.37 12.41 34.35
N LYS A 166 14.97 11.86 33.29
CA LYS A 166 16.35 12.20 32.89
C LYS A 166 16.48 13.70 32.61
N GLN A 167 15.57 14.24 31.81
CA GLN A 167 15.53 15.67 31.46
C GLN A 167 15.36 16.55 32.71
N LEU A 168 14.49 16.16 33.64
CA LEU A 168 14.28 16.88 34.91
C LEU A 168 15.48 16.80 35.87
N THR A 169 16.22 15.70 35.91
CA THR A 169 17.46 15.61 36.70
C THR A 169 18.48 16.62 36.18
N GLU A 170 18.70 16.66 34.86
CA GLU A 170 19.59 17.64 34.22
C GLU A 170 19.14 19.10 34.44
N ALA A 171 17.83 19.37 34.47
CA ALA A 171 17.28 20.69 34.77
C ALA A 171 17.47 21.07 36.26
N LYS A 172 17.07 20.17 37.18
CA LYS A 172 17.22 20.33 38.64
C LYS A 172 18.67 20.65 39.00
N ASP A 173 19.64 19.90 38.48
CA ASP A 173 21.05 20.09 38.85
C ASP A 173 21.59 21.43 38.35
N ARG A 174 21.11 21.93 37.20
CA ARG A 174 21.43 23.28 36.70
C ARG A 174 20.77 24.38 37.54
N TYR A 175 19.48 24.25 37.90
CA TYR A 175 18.83 25.21 38.79
C TYR A 175 19.50 25.25 40.17
N GLU A 176 19.96 24.10 40.69
CA GLU A 176 20.72 24.03 41.93
C GLU A 176 22.06 24.78 41.85
N GLN A 177 22.77 24.63 40.73
CA GLN A 177 24.02 25.36 40.48
C GLN A 177 23.77 26.87 40.38
N ILE A 178 22.73 27.30 39.66
CA ILE A 178 22.35 28.72 39.53
C ILE A 178 21.97 29.30 40.89
N TRP A 179 21.10 28.63 41.66
CA TRP A 179 20.70 29.07 42.99
C TRP A 179 21.89 29.20 43.96
N LYS A 180 22.83 28.25 43.93
CA LYS A 180 24.04 28.28 44.77
C LYS A 180 25.00 29.46 44.44
N GLN A 181 24.96 30.01 43.23
CA GLN A 181 25.82 31.15 42.85
C GLN A 181 25.47 32.45 43.61
N PHE A 182 24.25 32.58 44.14
CA PHE A 182 23.82 33.77 44.89
C PHE A 182 24.33 33.81 46.34
N GLY A 183 24.89 32.71 46.87
CA GLY A 183 25.40 32.64 48.23
C GLY A 183 24.33 32.63 49.33
N VAL A 184 24.79 32.71 50.59
CA VAL A 184 23.94 32.56 51.79
C VAL A 184 23.43 33.90 52.33
N SER A 185 24.12 35.02 52.03
CA SER A 185 23.79 36.36 52.51
C SER A 185 23.76 37.36 51.37
N LEU A 186 22.66 38.09 51.23
CA LEU A 186 22.48 39.22 50.30
C LEU A 186 22.04 40.44 51.11
N SER A 187 22.52 41.63 50.76
CA SER A 187 22.23 42.84 51.53
C SER A 187 20.81 43.37 51.33
N ALA A 188 20.34 44.22 52.25
CA ALA A 188 18.99 44.77 52.24
C ALA A 188 18.70 45.72 51.06
N ASP A 189 19.74 46.16 50.33
CA ASP A 189 19.63 47.09 49.20
C ASP A 189 19.66 46.37 47.83
N GLU A 190 20.14 45.12 47.78
CA GLU A 190 20.26 44.32 46.55
C GLU A 190 18.91 43.69 46.16
N ARG A 191 17.93 44.53 45.80
CA ARG A 191 16.55 44.10 45.49
C ARG A 191 16.47 43.16 44.28
N GLU A 192 17.14 43.49 43.19
CA GLU A 192 17.12 42.69 41.95
C GLU A 192 17.81 41.33 42.11
N LYS A 193 18.97 41.29 42.78
CA LYS A 193 19.68 40.03 43.04
C LYS A 193 18.89 39.10 43.96
N ARG A 194 18.14 39.63 44.94
CA ARG A 194 17.22 38.83 45.76
C ARG A 194 16.08 38.27 44.92
N ALA A 195 15.42 39.09 44.08
CA ALA A 195 14.38 38.60 43.17
C ALA A 195 14.89 37.49 42.23
N ALA A 196 16.10 37.63 41.69
CA ALA A 196 16.74 36.61 40.87
C ALA A 196 17.09 35.32 41.65
N ARG A 197 17.56 35.45 42.90
CA ARG A 197 17.78 34.31 43.81
C ARG A 197 16.48 33.59 44.13
N ASP A 198 15.43 34.31 44.46
CA ASP A 198 14.10 33.77 44.81
C ASP A 198 13.48 33.04 43.60
N GLN A 199 13.68 33.57 42.39
CA GLN A 199 13.30 32.91 41.14
C GLN A 199 14.09 31.61 40.91
N ALA A 200 15.41 31.63 41.13
CA ALA A 200 16.25 30.43 41.01
C ALA A 200 15.90 29.36 42.07
N GLU A 201 15.59 29.77 43.30
CA GLU A 201 15.11 28.88 44.37
C GLU A 201 13.77 28.26 44.00
N THR A 202 12.85 29.06 43.45
CA THR A 202 11.54 28.60 42.96
C THR A 202 11.68 27.58 41.83
N GLN A 203 12.54 27.84 40.84
CA GLN A 203 12.80 26.90 39.74
C GLN A 203 13.43 25.58 40.25
N PHE A 204 14.39 25.65 41.17
CA PHE A 204 14.99 24.49 41.78
C PHE A 204 13.95 23.65 42.55
N MET A 205 13.15 24.30 43.40
CA MET A 205 12.06 23.67 44.16
C MET A 205 11.00 23.03 43.26
N SER A 206 10.59 23.70 42.18
CA SER A 206 9.68 23.11 41.17
C SER A 206 10.27 21.88 40.50
N ALA A 207 11.57 21.90 40.15
CA ALA A 207 12.21 20.73 39.56
C ALA A 207 12.34 19.55 40.54
N GLN A 208 12.47 19.80 41.85
CA GLN A 208 12.38 18.74 42.88
C GLN A 208 10.98 18.11 42.92
N LEU A 209 9.91 18.92 42.84
CA LEU A 209 8.52 18.43 42.78
C LEU A 209 8.24 17.64 41.51
N ASP A 210 8.63 18.16 40.35
CA ASP A 210 8.43 17.51 39.05
C ASP A 210 9.17 16.15 39.03
N LEU A 211 10.37 16.05 39.63
CA LEU A 211 11.09 14.77 39.81
C LEU A 211 10.33 13.76 40.68
N ALA A 212 9.87 14.16 41.87
CA ALA A 212 9.09 13.28 42.75
C ALA A 212 7.79 12.80 42.07
N GLN A 213 7.18 13.66 41.25
CA GLN A 213 6.03 13.30 40.42
C GLN A 213 6.38 12.21 39.39
N THR A 214 7.58 12.22 38.79
CA THR A 214 7.99 11.10 37.90
C THR A 214 8.10 9.77 38.64
N THR A 215 8.52 9.73 39.90
CA THR A 215 8.58 8.49 40.71
C THR A 215 7.18 7.96 41.00
N TYR A 216 6.26 8.85 41.40
CA TYR A 216 4.85 8.50 41.57
C TYR A 216 4.19 8.00 40.28
N LEU A 217 4.40 8.71 39.15
CA LEU A 217 3.81 8.33 37.86
C LEU A 217 4.38 7.02 37.32
N GLU A 218 5.67 6.73 37.54
CA GLU A 218 6.24 5.42 37.18
C GLU A 218 5.51 4.30 37.93
N ALA A 219 5.20 4.49 39.21
CA ALA A 219 4.44 3.51 39.99
C ALA A 219 3.05 3.21 39.37
N GLN A 220 2.39 4.21 38.77
CA GLN A 220 1.10 4.03 38.06
C GLN A 220 1.19 3.19 36.79
N THR A 221 2.39 2.97 36.26
CA THR A 221 2.61 2.10 35.09
C THR A 221 2.65 0.61 35.47
N TYR A 222 2.56 0.27 36.76
CA TYR A 222 2.56 -1.09 37.28
C TYR A 222 1.20 -1.44 37.91
N GLU A 223 0.91 -2.74 38.01
CA GLU A 223 -0.36 -3.23 38.54
C GLU A 223 -0.52 -2.93 40.04
N GLU A 224 -1.77 -2.83 40.48
CA GLU A 224 -2.12 -2.62 41.89
C GLU A 224 -1.64 -3.78 42.77
N GLY A 225 -1.17 -3.46 43.98
CA GLY A 225 -0.58 -4.45 44.90
C GLY A 225 0.79 -5.02 44.47
N SER A 226 1.26 -4.78 43.24
CA SER A 226 2.57 -5.28 42.79
C SER A 226 3.71 -4.71 43.64
N LYS A 227 4.73 -5.55 43.91
CA LYS A 227 5.89 -5.14 44.71
C LYS A 227 6.58 -3.89 44.12
N THR A 228 6.77 -3.85 42.81
CA THR A 228 7.40 -2.72 42.12
C THR A 228 6.60 -1.42 42.26
N ARG A 229 5.25 -1.46 42.18
CA ARG A 229 4.40 -0.28 42.46
C ARG A 229 4.60 0.18 43.91
N ASN A 230 4.57 -0.74 44.87
CA ASN A 230 4.74 -0.43 46.29
C ASN A 230 6.13 0.16 46.62
N ASP A 231 7.20 -0.40 46.07
CA ASP A 231 8.57 0.11 46.26
C ASP A 231 8.73 1.53 45.67
N LEU A 232 8.14 1.79 44.48
CA LEU A 232 8.14 3.12 43.86
C LEU A 232 7.27 4.14 44.61
N LEU A 233 6.07 3.75 45.07
CA LEU A 233 5.23 4.63 45.90
C LEU A 233 5.89 4.96 47.24
N LYS A 234 6.61 4.00 47.85
CA LYS A 234 7.42 4.27 49.05
C LYS A 234 8.51 5.31 48.75
N LYS A 235 9.28 5.12 47.67
CA LYS A 235 10.32 6.06 47.24
C LYS A 235 9.75 7.47 46.96
N ALA A 236 8.61 7.56 46.27
CA ALA A 236 7.94 8.83 46.03
C ALA A 236 7.50 9.51 47.35
N ALA A 237 6.99 8.75 48.33
CA ALA A 237 6.63 9.28 49.64
C ALA A 237 7.85 9.86 50.39
N GLU A 238 9.01 9.21 50.30
CA GLU A 238 10.28 9.67 50.88
C GLU A 238 10.81 10.93 50.16
N GLU A 239 10.71 10.99 48.83
CA GLU A 239 11.06 12.17 48.03
C GLU A 239 10.17 13.38 48.37
N TYR A 240 8.85 13.19 48.51
CA TYR A 240 7.93 14.24 48.94
C TYR A 240 8.10 14.62 50.42
N GLU A 241 8.51 13.70 51.30
CA GLU A 241 8.83 14.01 52.70
C GLU A 241 9.98 15.01 52.80
N ALA A 242 11.09 14.77 52.10
CA ALA A 242 12.24 15.69 52.11
C ALA A 242 11.87 17.10 51.62
N ILE A 243 10.97 17.22 50.64
CA ILE A 243 10.45 18.52 50.16
C ILE A 243 9.53 19.15 51.20
N THR A 244 8.65 18.36 51.84
CA THR A 244 7.77 18.83 52.92
C THR A 244 8.57 19.36 54.10
N GLU A 245 9.64 18.68 54.51
CA GLU A 245 10.48 19.10 55.62
C GLU A 245 11.26 20.38 55.35
N ARG A 246 11.70 20.58 54.10
CA ARG A 246 12.47 21.75 53.68
C ARG A 246 11.62 23.00 53.48
N TYR A 247 10.39 22.85 52.98
CA TYR A 247 9.53 23.98 52.58
C TYR A 247 8.19 24.01 53.34
N ARG A 248 8.19 23.63 54.64
CA ARG A 248 7.01 23.33 55.48
C ARG A 248 5.82 24.29 55.38
N THR A 249 6.07 25.60 55.32
CA THR A 249 5.04 26.65 55.28
C THR A 249 4.78 27.21 53.88
N MET A 250 5.52 26.77 52.87
CA MET A 250 5.35 27.21 51.48
C MET A 250 4.35 26.30 50.75
N ILE A 251 3.70 26.84 49.72
CA ILE A 251 2.72 26.09 48.89
C ILE A 251 3.31 24.78 48.34
N ALA A 252 4.61 24.78 47.99
CA ALA A 252 5.31 23.57 47.55
C ALA A 252 5.41 22.48 48.62
N GLY A 253 5.61 22.83 49.89
CA GLY A 253 5.60 21.87 51.01
C GLY A 253 4.21 21.32 51.29
N LEU A 254 3.17 22.13 51.15
CA LEU A 254 1.76 21.69 51.25
C LEU A 254 1.40 20.72 50.10
N TYR A 255 1.82 21.03 48.88
CA TYR A 255 1.65 20.17 47.71
C TYR A 255 2.43 18.85 47.86
N ALA A 256 3.68 18.90 48.33
CA ALA A 256 4.46 17.69 48.63
C ALA A 256 3.78 16.83 49.70
N LYS A 257 3.25 17.44 50.77
CA LYS A 257 2.49 16.73 51.82
C LYS A 257 1.24 16.02 51.26
N LEU A 258 0.50 16.67 50.35
CA LEU A 258 -0.65 16.08 49.66
C LEU A 258 -0.25 14.82 48.88
N TRP A 259 0.82 14.89 48.09
CA TRP A 259 1.25 13.74 47.29
C TRP A 259 1.96 12.65 48.11
N ARG A 260 2.61 13.00 49.23
CA ARG A 260 3.08 12.02 50.23
C ARG A 260 1.91 11.21 50.81
N ALA A 261 0.83 11.89 51.19
CA ALA A 261 -0.39 11.23 51.66
C ALA A 261 -1.00 10.33 50.57
N LYS A 262 -1.02 10.79 49.31
CA LYS A 262 -1.48 10.00 48.15
C LYS A 262 -0.63 8.75 47.90
N CYS A 263 0.67 8.82 48.13
CA CYS A 263 1.54 7.64 48.06
C CYS A 263 1.25 6.62 49.18
N PHE A 264 0.84 7.05 50.38
CA PHE A 264 0.36 6.12 51.41
C PHE A 264 -1.00 5.53 51.05
N GLU A 265 -1.96 6.34 50.61
CA GLU A 265 -3.29 5.89 50.17
C GLU A 265 -3.20 4.77 49.12
N GLU A 266 -2.36 4.94 48.10
CA GLU A 266 -2.23 3.96 47.01
C GLU A 266 -1.35 2.75 47.33
N ARG A 267 -0.64 2.76 48.45
CA ARG A 267 0.00 1.56 49.02
C ARG A 267 -0.98 0.71 49.85
N ALA A 268 -2.20 1.20 50.09
CA ALA A 268 -3.25 0.37 50.64
C ALA A 268 -3.84 -0.52 49.55
N VAL A 269 -3.69 -1.84 49.69
CA VAL A 269 -4.21 -2.80 48.72
C VAL A 269 -5.73 -2.89 48.90
N ARG A 270 -6.46 -2.75 47.78
CA ARG A 270 -7.91 -3.01 47.75
C ARG A 270 -8.17 -4.53 47.72
N PRO A 271 -9.09 -5.06 48.53
CA PRO A 271 -9.57 -6.43 48.33
C PRO A 271 -10.30 -6.52 46.99
N GLU A 272 -10.08 -7.62 46.26
CA GLU A 272 -10.96 -8.01 45.16
C GLU A 272 -12.38 -8.31 45.69
N GLU A 273 -13.39 -8.11 44.84
CA GLU A 273 -14.79 -8.30 45.21
C GLU A 273 -15.05 -9.73 45.73
N GLY A 274 -15.70 -9.83 46.90
CA GLY A 274 -15.93 -11.10 47.59
C GLY A 274 -14.72 -11.77 48.25
N LYS A 275 -13.50 -11.22 48.13
CA LYS A 275 -12.26 -11.82 48.69
C LYS A 275 -11.73 -11.03 49.90
N ARG A 276 -11.19 -11.75 50.87
CA ARG A 276 -10.48 -11.15 52.02
C ARG A 276 -8.98 -11.08 51.74
N LEU A 277 -8.34 -9.98 52.08
CA LEU A 277 -6.88 -9.86 52.03
C LEU A 277 -6.21 -10.71 53.12
N PRO A 278 -5.00 -11.23 52.88
CA PRO A 278 -4.14 -11.81 53.92
C PRO A 278 -3.95 -10.84 55.10
N GLY A 279 -3.96 -11.35 56.34
CA GLY A 279 -4.00 -10.51 57.54
C GLY A 279 -2.84 -9.52 57.68
N ASN A 280 -1.64 -9.88 57.23
CA ASN A 280 -0.49 -8.98 57.17
C ASN A 280 -0.70 -7.84 56.17
N ILE A 281 -1.16 -8.13 54.95
CA ILE A 281 -1.43 -7.14 53.89
C ILE A 281 -2.59 -6.22 54.31
N ALA A 282 -3.64 -6.77 54.94
CA ALA A 282 -4.76 -6.01 55.47
C ALA A 282 -4.33 -5.03 56.57
N ASN A 283 -3.42 -5.44 57.46
CA ASN A 283 -2.89 -4.58 58.52
C ASN A 283 -1.97 -3.49 57.97
N GLU A 284 -1.03 -3.82 57.07
CA GLU A 284 -0.18 -2.81 56.41
C GLU A 284 -1.04 -1.80 55.63
N SER A 285 -2.07 -2.27 54.92
CA SER A 285 -2.99 -1.40 54.18
C SER A 285 -3.76 -0.46 55.10
N ARG A 286 -4.23 -0.93 56.26
CA ARG A 286 -4.87 -0.06 57.28
C ARG A 286 -3.90 0.97 57.86
N ASP A 287 -2.66 0.61 58.13
CA ASP A 287 -1.67 1.56 58.64
C ASP A 287 -1.28 2.61 57.59
N ASN A 288 -1.21 2.22 56.32
CA ASN A 288 -1.05 3.15 55.20
C ASN A 288 -2.27 4.10 55.09
N LEU A 289 -3.50 3.60 55.17
CA LEU A 289 -4.72 4.44 55.18
C LEU A 289 -4.74 5.43 56.35
N ARG A 290 -4.37 5.01 57.57
CA ARG A 290 -4.27 5.89 58.74
C ARG A 290 -3.25 7.01 58.54
N ARG A 291 -2.09 6.71 57.95
CA ARG A 291 -1.04 7.71 57.63
C ARG A 291 -1.53 8.71 56.57
N ALA A 292 -2.21 8.23 55.53
CA ALA A 292 -2.82 9.08 54.52
C ALA A 292 -3.90 10.00 55.13
N GLU A 293 -4.80 9.44 55.95
CA GLU A 293 -5.86 10.20 56.62
C GLU A 293 -5.30 11.30 57.52
N ALA A 294 -4.29 11.00 58.34
CA ALA A 294 -3.68 11.98 59.24
C ALA A 294 -3.09 13.18 58.48
N LEU A 295 -2.39 12.93 57.36
CA LEU A 295 -1.81 13.98 56.52
C LEU A 295 -2.89 14.78 55.75
N TYR A 296 -3.96 14.14 55.29
CA TYR A 296 -5.08 14.86 54.66
C TYR A 296 -5.86 15.72 55.66
N ARG A 297 -6.10 15.23 56.89
CA ARG A 297 -6.69 16.02 57.98
C ARG A 297 -5.84 17.23 58.31
N GLU A 298 -4.53 17.03 58.49
CA GLU A 298 -3.60 18.14 58.74
C GLU A 298 -3.69 19.20 57.64
N LEU A 299 -3.78 18.82 56.36
CA LEU A 299 -3.96 19.77 55.25
C LEU A 299 -5.31 20.50 55.26
N LEU A 300 -6.39 19.83 55.69
CA LEU A 300 -7.74 20.39 55.78
C LEU A 300 -7.94 21.31 56.99
N GLU A 301 -7.15 21.11 58.05
CA GLU A 301 -7.16 21.89 59.30
C GLU A 301 -6.16 23.06 59.26
N ASN A 302 -5.30 23.14 58.24
CA ASN A 302 -4.22 24.13 58.16
C ASN A 302 -4.69 25.51 57.64
N GLU A 303 -4.64 26.54 58.49
CA GLU A 303 -5.05 27.92 58.16
C GLU A 303 -3.99 28.75 57.41
N VAL A 304 -2.81 28.20 57.14
CA VAL A 304 -1.57 28.96 56.78
C VAL A 304 -1.62 29.81 55.49
N SER A 305 -2.62 29.67 54.62
CA SER A 305 -2.79 30.59 53.47
C SER A 305 -4.22 30.64 52.92
N GLN A 306 -4.77 31.84 52.76
CA GLN A 306 -6.03 32.07 52.02
C GLN A 306 -5.85 32.15 50.49
N SER A 307 -4.68 31.76 49.95
CA SER A 307 -4.44 31.78 48.50
C SER A 307 -5.30 30.74 47.76
N ALA A 308 -5.69 31.06 46.52
CA ALA A 308 -6.48 30.15 45.67
C ALA A 308 -5.78 28.79 45.47
N THR A 309 -4.45 28.76 45.39
CA THR A 309 -3.67 27.51 45.29
C THR A 309 -3.74 26.67 46.55
N ALA A 310 -3.74 27.29 47.74
CA ALA A 310 -3.92 26.57 49.00
C ALA A 310 -5.34 25.97 49.11
N GLN A 311 -6.36 26.72 48.69
CA GLN A 311 -7.74 26.22 48.59
C GLN A 311 -7.84 25.03 47.61
N GLN A 312 -7.15 25.08 46.48
CA GLN A 312 -7.11 23.95 45.53
C GLN A 312 -6.42 22.70 46.12
N ILE A 313 -5.38 22.87 46.95
CA ILE A 313 -4.74 21.77 47.69
C ILE A 313 -5.71 21.19 48.73
N GLN A 314 -6.42 22.03 49.50
CA GLN A 314 -7.44 21.59 50.46
C GLN A 314 -8.61 20.86 49.79
N ASP A 315 -9.11 21.36 48.65
CA ASP A 315 -10.12 20.69 47.85
C ASP A 315 -9.66 19.30 47.41
N THR A 316 -8.42 19.20 46.91
CA THR A 316 -7.85 17.93 46.45
C THR A 316 -7.61 16.97 47.63
N ALA A 317 -7.18 17.48 48.78
CA ALA A 317 -7.07 16.72 50.03
C ALA A 317 -8.44 16.19 50.49
N ARG A 318 -9.52 16.96 50.36
CA ARG A 318 -10.89 16.51 50.66
C ARG A 318 -11.30 15.35 49.75
N MET A 319 -11.03 15.45 48.46
CA MET A 319 -11.33 14.39 47.50
C MET A 319 -10.57 13.10 47.84
N PHE A 320 -9.27 13.18 48.09
CA PHE A 320 -8.46 12.01 48.44
C PHE A 320 -8.79 11.43 49.82
N TYR A 321 -9.10 12.26 50.83
CA TYR A 321 -9.64 11.81 52.12
C TYR A 321 -10.93 10.99 51.94
N LEU A 322 -11.82 11.40 51.03
CA LEU A 322 -13.00 10.60 50.70
C LEU A 322 -12.65 9.26 50.03
N ILE A 323 -11.56 9.16 49.24
CA ILE A 323 -11.07 7.87 48.71
C ILE A 323 -10.62 6.94 49.86
N VAL A 324 -9.92 7.48 50.86
CA VAL A 324 -9.49 6.73 52.06
C VAL A 324 -10.71 6.22 52.85
N ARG A 325 -11.72 7.06 53.08
CA ARG A 325 -12.97 6.68 53.75
C ARG A 325 -13.76 5.63 52.97
N ASN A 326 -13.84 5.79 51.65
CA ASN A 326 -14.55 4.89 50.73
C ASN A 326 -13.78 3.58 50.45
N HIS A 327 -12.61 3.37 51.07
CA HIS A 327 -11.82 2.16 50.90
C HIS A 327 -12.50 0.97 51.60
N PRO A 328 -12.59 -0.23 50.97
CA PRO A 328 -13.32 -1.38 51.55
C PRO A 328 -12.82 -1.88 52.92
N LEU A 329 -11.59 -1.52 53.32
CA LEU A 329 -11.06 -1.85 54.67
C LEU A 329 -11.53 -0.92 55.78
N ASN A 330 -12.07 0.25 55.42
CA ASN A 330 -12.70 1.22 56.32
C ASN A 330 -14.24 1.15 56.21
N ALA A 331 -14.76 1.00 54.99
CA ALA A 331 -16.18 0.86 54.67
C ALA A 331 -17.08 2.02 55.17
N ASP A 332 -16.53 3.23 55.31
CA ASP A 332 -17.23 4.43 55.79
C ASP A 332 -18.19 5.04 54.73
N HIS A 333 -18.83 4.22 53.89
CA HIS A 333 -19.59 4.65 52.72
C HIS A 333 -20.72 5.64 53.05
N ALA A 334 -21.39 5.48 54.20
CA ALA A 334 -22.41 6.42 54.67
C ALA A 334 -21.83 7.81 55.01
N ILE A 335 -20.64 7.86 55.63
CA ILE A 335 -19.92 9.10 55.93
C ILE A 335 -19.46 9.77 54.63
N VAL A 336 -18.98 8.98 53.65
CA VAL A 336 -18.62 9.49 52.32
C VAL A 336 -19.82 10.13 51.62
N VAL A 337 -20.99 9.49 51.67
CA VAL A 337 -22.24 10.05 51.10
C VAL A 337 -22.61 11.37 51.76
N GLN A 338 -22.50 11.47 53.09
CA GLN A 338 -22.79 12.69 53.83
C GLN A 338 -21.78 13.81 53.51
N GLU A 339 -20.48 13.61 53.80
CA GLU A 339 -19.43 14.63 53.61
C GLU A 339 -19.34 15.09 52.14
N ALA A 340 -19.45 14.18 51.18
CA ALA A 340 -19.45 14.55 49.76
C ALA A 340 -20.68 15.37 49.37
N SER A 341 -21.84 15.10 49.97
CA SER A 341 -23.07 15.85 49.68
C SER A 341 -23.05 17.24 50.28
N ASP A 342 -22.61 17.38 51.53
CA ASP A 342 -22.47 18.67 52.21
C ASP A 342 -21.47 19.56 51.47
N TRP A 343 -20.31 19.01 51.09
CA TRP A 343 -19.29 19.75 50.33
C TRP A 343 -19.76 20.11 48.92
N LEU A 344 -20.40 19.19 48.18
CA LEU A 344 -20.93 19.49 46.83
C LEU A 344 -22.08 20.51 46.86
N ALA A 345 -22.90 20.55 47.92
CA ALA A 345 -24.00 21.51 48.06
C ALA A 345 -23.52 22.98 48.12
N THR A 346 -22.29 23.22 48.59
CA THR A 346 -21.68 24.56 48.61
C THR A 346 -21.20 25.05 47.25
N ARG A 347 -21.12 24.18 46.22
CA ARG A 347 -20.53 24.50 44.92
C ARG A 347 -21.59 24.74 43.85
N ARG A 348 -21.41 25.82 43.08
CA ARG A 348 -22.31 26.22 41.98
C ARG A 348 -21.50 26.67 40.75
N GLY A 349 -22.13 26.62 39.57
CA GLY A 349 -21.49 26.99 38.31
C GLY A 349 -20.20 26.20 38.07
N ALA A 350 -19.15 26.87 37.60
CA ALA A 350 -17.85 26.25 37.31
C ALA A 350 -17.21 25.51 38.49
N ALA A 351 -17.50 25.90 39.74
CA ALA A 351 -17.00 25.19 40.92
C ALA A 351 -17.63 23.80 41.12
N ALA A 352 -18.86 23.58 40.62
CA ALA A 352 -19.55 22.30 40.69
C ALA A 352 -19.08 21.29 39.61
N THR A 353 -18.32 21.78 38.63
CA THR A 353 -17.80 21.01 37.47
C THR A 353 -16.28 21.02 37.42
N SER A 354 -15.60 21.45 38.50
CA SER A 354 -14.13 21.33 38.60
C SER A 354 -13.71 19.87 38.68
N GLN A 355 -12.48 19.54 38.26
CA GLN A 355 -11.96 18.17 38.30
C GLN A 355 -12.15 17.52 39.68
N THR A 356 -11.87 18.25 40.75
CA THR A 356 -12.08 17.81 42.13
C THR A 356 -13.55 17.58 42.47
N ALA A 357 -14.47 18.43 41.99
CA ALA A 357 -15.89 18.24 42.21
C ALA A 357 -16.45 17.01 41.46
N LEU A 358 -15.95 16.73 40.25
CA LEU A 358 -16.25 15.50 39.53
C LEU A 358 -15.71 14.27 40.28
N GLY A 359 -14.50 14.33 40.84
CA GLY A 359 -13.92 13.24 41.62
C GLY A 359 -14.60 12.98 42.96
N VAL A 360 -15.03 14.03 43.69
CA VAL A 360 -15.86 13.89 44.90
C VAL A 360 -17.22 13.26 44.56
N ARG A 361 -17.83 13.68 43.44
CA ARG A 361 -19.08 13.08 42.95
C ARG A 361 -18.90 11.61 42.55
N TRP A 362 -17.77 11.25 41.94
CA TRP A 362 -17.42 9.86 41.63
C TRP A 362 -17.27 9.00 42.89
N GLN A 363 -16.59 9.50 43.93
CA GLN A 363 -16.53 8.79 45.22
C GLN A 363 -17.90 8.62 45.85
N ARG A 364 -18.79 9.62 45.75
CA ARG A 364 -20.17 9.51 46.21
C ARG A 364 -20.98 8.49 45.41
N ALA A 365 -20.80 8.42 44.08
CA ALA A 365 -21.44 7.42 43.23
C ALA A 365 -21.03 5.99 43.63
N ILE A 366 -19.73 5.76 43.84
CA ILE A 366 -19.21 4.48 44.37
C ILE A 366 -19.82 4.20 45.76
N ALA A 367 -19.85 5.17 46.66
CA ALA A 367 -20.38 4.97 48.02
C ALA A 367 -21.87 4.61 48.01
N TYR A 368 -22.68 5.26 47.16
CA TYR A 368 -24.07 4.86 46.94
C TYR A 368 -24.20 3.44 46.34
N GLU A 369 -23.36 3.07 45.37
CA GLU A 369 -23.37 1.71 44.79
C GLU A 369 -23.01 0.65 45.86
N GLN A 370 -21.98 0.87 46.66
CA GLN A 370 -21.59 -0.04 47.73
C GLN A 370 -22.66 -0.16 48.83
N LEU A 371 -23.28 0.96 49.22
CA LEU A 371 -24.43 0.94 50.13
C LEU A 371 -25.65 0.22 49.53
N ALA A 372 -25.82 0.19 48.20
CA ALA A 372 -26.89 -0.57 47.59
C ALA A 372 -26.65 -2.09 47.57
N ASN A 373 -25.39 -2.51 47.63
CA ASN A 373 -24.95 -3.90 47.60
C ASN A 373 -24.89 -4.55 49.00
N ASP A 374 -25.23 -3.80 50.05
CA ASP A 374 -25.35 -4.32 51.42
C ASP A 374 -26.50 -5.36 51.50
N PRO A 375 -26.22 -6.64 51.81
CA PRO A 375 -27.22 -7.70 51.80
C PRO A 375 -28.25 -7.57 52.93
N ASP A 376 -27.95 -6.82 53.99
CA ASP A 376 -28.86 -6.59 55.11
C ASP A 376 -29.77 -5.36 54.87
N LEU A 377 -29.59 -4.64 53.75
CA LEU A 377 -30.34 -3.44 53.43
C LEU A 377 -31.72 -3.73 52.79
N ASN A 378 -32.72 -2.95 53.20
CA ASN A 378 -34.06 -2.98 52.62
C ASN A 378 -34.03 -2.75 51.08
N PRO A 379 -34.66 -3.60 50.24
CA PRO A 379 -34.69 -3.45 48.78
C PRO A 379 -35.14 -2.07 48.26
N ASN A 380 -36.03 -1.38 48.97
CA ASN A 380 -36.42 -0.01 48.62
C ASN A 380 -35.27 0.98 48.83
N GLN A 381 -34.49 0.81 49.89
CA GLN A 381 -33.35 1.66 50.20
C GLN A 381 -32.16 1.36 49.27
N ALA A 382 -31.91 0.08 48.95
CA ALA A 382 -30.98 -0.31 47.90
C ALA A 382 -31.34 0.33 46.55
N THR A 383 -32.64 0.31 46.18
CA THR A 383 -33.13 0.97 44.95
C THR A 383 -32.94 2.49 44.97
N ILE A 384 -33.10 3.15 46.12
CA ILE A 384 -32.85 4.59 46.28
C ILE A 384 -31.35 4.88 46.08
N ASN A 385 -30.48 4.08 46.70
CA ASN A 385 -29.03 4.19 46.56
C ASN A 385 -28.58 3.99 45.10
N LEU A 386 -29.08 2.95 44.40
CA LEU A 386 -28.81 2.75 42.96
C LEU A 386 -29.25 3.94 42.10
N ARG A 387 -30.41 4.56 42.37
CA ARG A 387 -30.84 5.77 41.63
C ARG A 387 -29.93 6.96 41.88
N ASN A 388 -29.41 7.13 43.10
CA ASN A 388 -28.48 8.21 43.42
C ASN A 388 -27.11 7.98 42.79
N ALA A 389 -26.60 6.74 42.81
CA ALA A 389 -25.39 6.35 42.10
C ALA A 389 -25.53 6.56 40.58
N LEU A 390 -26.65 6.13 39.98
CA LEU A 390 -26.96 6.35 38.57
C LEU A 390 -26.97 7.84 38.21
N LYS A 391 -27.64 8.68 39.00
CA LYS A 391 -27.72 10.13 38.79
C LYS A 391 -26.34 10.80 38.80
N ASP A 392 -25.47 10.41 39.74
CA ASP A 392 -24.11 10.95 39.79
C ASP A 392 -23.23 10.40 38.66
N ALA A 393 -23.39 9.15 38.25
CA ALA A 393 -22.70 8.57 37.10
C ALA A 393 -23.15 9.19 35.77
N GLU A 394 -24.45 9.37 35.54
CA GLU A 394 -25.00 10.06 34.36
C GLU A 394 -24.53 11.52 34.28
N PHE A 395 -24.45 12.22 35.42
CA PHE A 395 -23.84 13.54 35.48
C PHE A 395 -22.37 13.50 35.03
N LEU A 396 -21.58 12.53 35.47
CA LEU A 396 -20.16 12.40 35.10
C LEU A 396 -19.95 12.04 33.62
N VAL A 397 -20.85 11.29 32.99
CA VAL A 397 -20.78 10.96 31.56
C VAL A 397 -20.88 12.22 30.67
N ALA A 398 -21.57 13.26 31.14
CA ALA A 398 -21.76 14.53 30.44
C ALA A 398 -20.50 15.44 30.44
N TYR A 399 -19.46 15.15 31.23
CA TYR A 399 -18.23 15.94 31.28
C TYR A 399 -17.03 15.16 30.72
N PRO A 400 -16.29 15.70 29.73
CA PRO A 400 -15.01 15.15 29.32
C PRO A 400 -14.00 15.15 30.49
N GLY A 401 -13.33 14.03 30.72
CA GLY A 401 -12.33 13.91 31.78
C GLY A 401 -12.16 12.47 32.31
N GLU A 402 -11.37 12.31 33.37
CA GLU A 402 -10.98 11.01 33.93
C GLU A 402 -12.15 10.09 34.28
N TYR A 403 -13.29 10.66 34.66
CA TYR A 403 -14.46 9.90 35.14
C TYR A 403 -15.41 9.45 34.03
N ARG A 404 -15.31 9.96 32.78
CA ARG A 404 -16.34 9.77 31.74
C ARG A 404 -16.59 8.29 31.41
N ASP A 405 -15.54 7.54 31.08
CA ASP A 405 -15.66 6.15 30.63
C ASP A 405 -16.01 5.18 31.76
N ILE A 406 -15.41 5.38 32.94
CA ILE A 406 -15.70 4.57 34.14
C ILE A 406 -17.11 4.85 34.68
N ALA A 407 -17.60 6.09 34.58
CA ALA A 407 -18.98 6.42 34.85
C ALA A 407 -19.93 5.82 33.81
N ARG A 408 -19.59 5.84 32.50
CA ARG A 408 -20.40 5.17 31.46
C ARG A 408 -20.55 3.67 31.74
N SER A 409 -19.46 3.01 32.16
CA SER A 409 -19.50 1.60 32.60
C SER A 409 -20.40 1.40 33.83
N MET A 410 -20.31 2.27 34.83
CA MET A 410 -21.17 2.26 36.02
C MET A 410 -22.65 2.48 35.66
N VAL A 411 -22.98 3.41 34.75
CA VAL A 411 -24.36 3.63 34.26
C VAL A 411 -24.95 2.33 33.69
N GLN A 412 -24.22 1.63 32.84
CA GLN A 412 -24.69 0.37 32.25
C GLN A 412 -24.84 -0.74 33.31
N ARG A 413 -23.88 -0.87 34.23
CA ARG A 413 -23.95 -1.84 35.34
C ARG A 413 -25.15 -1.58 36.26
N ILE A 414 -25.41 -0.32 36.64
CA ILE A 414 -26.54 0.03 37.50
C ILE A 414 -27.87 -0.16 36.76
N LYS A 415 -27.98 0.24 35.48
CA LYS A 415 -29.18 -0.02 34.66
C LYS A 415 -29.50 -1.51 34.58
N ALA A 416 -28.48 -2.36 34.40
CA ALA A 416 -28.62 -3.82 34.43
C ALA A 416 -29.06 -4.35 35.81
N ALA A 417 -28.43 -3.89 36.91
CA ALA A 417 -28.80 -4.26 38.28
C ALA A 417 -30.24 -3.85 38.64
N MET A 418 -30.75 -2.76 38.05
CA MET A 418 -32.14 -2.32 38.16
C MET A 418 -33.12 -3.03 37.20
N GLY A 419 -32.68 -4.06 36.46
CA GLY A 419 -33.52 -4.85 35.56
C GLY A 419 -33.89 -4.16 34.24
N ARG A 420 -33.13 -3.13 33.82
CA ARG A 420 -33.37 -2.35 32.59
C ARG A 420 -32.39 -2.72 31.48
N GLY A 421 -32.53 -3.94 30.95
CA GLY A 421 -31.63 -4.45 29.91
C GLY A 421 -31.90 -3.88 28.52
N SER A 422 -30.90 -3.23 27.92
CA SER A 422 -30.74 -3.03 26.46
C SER A 422 -31.94 -2.43 25.71
N GLU A 423 -32.28 -1.17 25.99
CA GLU A 423 -32.98 -0.34 25.00
C GLU A 423 -32.00 0.07 23.87
N ASP A 424 -32.52 0.36 22.68
CA ASP A 424 -31.70 0.95 21.60
C ASP A 424 -31.11 2.30 22.09
N PRO A 425 -29.84 2.62 21.77
CA PRO A 425 -29.22 3.89 22.11
C PRO A 425 -30.11 5.10 21.85
N ALA A 426 -30.21 6.00 22.82
CA ALA A 426 -31.18 7.10 22.78
C ALA A 426 -30.69 8.32 21.96
N ASP A 427 -29.38 8.48 21.84
CA ASP A 427 -28.72 9.61 21.16
C ASP A 427 -27.53 9.17 20.30
N PHE A 428 -26.98 10.13 19.53
CA PHE A 428 -25.82 9.89 18.66
C PHE A 428 -24.59 9.35 19.41
N ASP A 429 -24.30 9.90 20.59
CA ASP A 429 -23.05 9.68 21.32
C ASP A 429 -23.04 8.28 21.99
N GLU A 430 -24.20 7.83 22.50
CA GLU A 430 -24.42 6.45 22.96
C GLU A 430 -24.35 5.46 21.80
N ALA A 431 -25.02 5.76 20.68
CA ALA A 431 -25.00 4.90 19.49
C ALA A 431 -23.60 4.78 18.89
N TYR A 432 -22.88 5.89 18.75
CA TYR A 432 -21.51 5.93 18.23
C TYR A 432 -20.52 5.23 19.17
N GLY A 433 -20.66 5.42 20.49
CA GLY A 433 -19.86 4.72 21.49
C GLY A 433 -20.05 3.20 21.42
N LEU A 434 -21.29 2.72 21.28
CA LEU A 434 -21.58 1.31 21.09
C LEU A 434 -21.03 0.78 19.75
N ALA A 435 -21.25 1.51 18.65
CA ALA A 435 -20.79 1.11 17.32
C ALA A 435 -19.26 0.97 17.25
N THR A 436 -18.52 1.91 17.82
CA THR A 436 -17.05 1.87 17.84
C THR A 436 -16.51 0.70 18.67
N GLY A 437 -17.14 0.39 19.81
CA GLY A 437 -16.82 -0.82 20.58
C GLY A 437 -17.13 -2.13 19.84
N LEU A 438 -18.23 -2.18 19.07
CA LEU A 438 -18.53 -3.33 18.21
C LEU A 438 -17.52 -3.48 17.07
N VAL A 439 -17.11 -2.38 16.42
CA VAL A 439 -16.06 -2.41 15.38
C VAL A 439 -14.75 -3.00 15.91
N GLN A 440 -14.34 -2.67 17.13
CA GLN A 440 -13.11 -3.21 17.74
C GLN A 440 -13.11 -4.75 17.93
N GLN A 441 -14.29 -5.39 17.96
CA GLN A 441 -14.42 -6.84 18.10
C GLN A 441 -14.36 -7.60 16.76
N ILE A 442 -14.35 -6.89 15.63
CA ILE A 442 -14.31 -7.50 14.28
C ILE A 442 -13.01 -8.29 14.08
N ASP A 443 -11.85 -7.71 14.37
CA ASP A 443 -10.56 -8.35 14.12
C ASP A 443 -10.35 -9.66 14.93
N PRO A 444 -10.67 -9.71 16.24
CA PRO A 444 -10.68 -10.97 16.99
C PRO A 444 -11.58 -12.06 16.37
N LEU A 445 -12.79 -11.71 15.94
CA LEU A 445 -13.74 -12.64 15.31
C LEU A 445 -13.25 -13.12 13.93
N GLN A 446 -12.69 -12.21 13.12
CA GLN A 446 -12.08 -12.55 11.83
C GLN A 446 -10.85 -13.46 12.01
N ALA A 447 -10.04 -13.23 13.06
CA ALA A 447 -8.93 -14.10 13.42
C ALA A 447 -9.40 -15.49 13.90
N GLU A 448 -10.55 -15.59 14.57
CA GLU A 448 -11.18 -16.88 14.91
C GLU A 448 -11.60 -17.65 13.65
N VAL A 449 -12.28 -16.98 12.71
CA VAL A 449 -12.67 -17.56 11.40
C VAL A 449 -11.45 -18.05 10.61
N ASN A 450 -10.35 -17.29 10.63
CA ASN A 450 -9.13 -17.63 9.89
C ASN A 450 -8.37 -18.81 10.52
N LYS A 451 -8.46 -19.01 11.84
CA LYS A 451 -7.85 -20.15 12.57
C LYS A 451 -8.70 -21.41 12.53
N ALA A 452 -10.04 -21.28 12.45
CA ALA A 452 -10.97 -22.40 12.47
C ALA A 452 -10.97 -23.22 11.17
N LYS A 453 -11.34 -24.51 11.29
CA LYS A 453 -11.46 -25.47 10.17
C LYS A 453 -12.76 -26.25 10.28
N GLY A 454 -13.26 -26.79 9.16
CA GLY A 454 -14.49 -27.58 9.11
C GLY A 454 -15.71 -26.78 9.60
N ASP A 455 -16.62 -27.45 10.31
CA ASP A 455 -17.86 -26.82 10.79
C ASP A 455 -17.63 -25.68 11.80
N LYS A 456 -16.55 -25.74 12.61
CA LYS A 456 -16.15 -24.63 13.48
C LYS A 456 -15.86 -23.34 12.69
N LYS A 457 -15.38 -23.43 11.43
CA LYS A 457 -15.21 -22.25 10.56
C LYS A 457 -16.56 -21.66 10.14
N LYS A 458 -17.57 -22.51 9.91
CA LYS A 458 -18.95 -22.07 9.61
C LYS A 458 -19.59 -21.40 10.84
N GLU A 459 -19.42 -21.96 12.02
CA GLU A 459 -19.93 -21.39 13.28
C GLU A 459 -19.29 -20.04 13.61
N ALA A 460 -17.95 -19.94 13.51
CA ALA A 460 -17.23 -18.68 13.69
C ALA A 460 -17.65 -17.64 12.64
N LYS A 461 -17.83 -18.05 11.37
CA LYS A 461 -18.29 -17.14 10.31
C LYS A 461 -19.72 -16.65 10.54
N THR A 462 -20.64 -17.53 10.97
CA THR A 462 -22.00 -17.13 11.35
C THR A 462 -22.01 -16.13 12.51
N ARG A 463 -21.14 -16.30 13.52
CA ARG A 463 -20.97 -15.32 14.61
C ARG A 463 -20.43 -13.98 14.12
N LEU A 464 -19.40 -13.99 13.27
CA LEU A 464 -18.88 -12.79 12.63
C LEU A 464 -19.94 -12.09 11.78
N ASP A 465 -20.71 -12.82 10.99
CA ASP A 465 -21.74 -12.25 10.11
C ASP A 465 -22.85 -11.58 10.93
N ALA A 466 -23.34 -12.22 12.00
CA ALA A 466 -24.29 -11.62 12.93
C ALA A 466 -23.73 -10.39 13.65
N HIS A 467 -22.44 -10.41 14.02
CA HIS A 467 -21.75 -9.28 14.63
C HIS A 467 -21.62 -8.09 13.67
N LEU A 468 -21.29 -8.33 12.40
CA LEU A 468 -21.24 -7.31 11.36
C LEU A 468 -22.63 -6.74 11.06
N GLU A 469 -23.68 -7.57 11.05
CA GLU A 469 -25.06 -7.12 10.90
C GLU A 469 -25.45 -6.14 12.01
N GLU A 470 -25.22 -6.49 13.29
CA GLU A 470 -25.54 -5.62 14.43
C GLU A 470 -24.66 -4.35 14.44
N THR A 471 -23.36 -4.47 14.14
CA THR A 471 -22.47 -3.32 13.98
C THR A 471 -23.01 -2.35 12.92
N SER A 472 -23.46 -2.87 11.78
CA SER A 472 -24.07 -2.06 10.71
C SER A 472 -25.40 -1.41 11.15
N ARG A 473 -26.18 -2.09 12.00
CA ARG A 473 -27.45 -1.58 12.56
C ARG A 473 -27.20 -0.40 13.50
N ILE A 474 -26.26 -0.54 14.43
CA ILE A 474 -25.91 0.53 15.38
C ILE A 474 -25.25 1.72 14.67
N LEU A 475 -24.38 1.50 13.67
CA LEU A 475 -23.81 2.59 12.86
C LEU A 475 -24.89 3.38 12.11
N LYS A 476 -25.91 2.70 11.56
CA LYS A 476 -27.08 3.36 10.94
C LYS A 476 -27.94 4.10 11.97
N LEU A 477 -28.13 3.52 13.16
CA LEU A 477 -28.86 4.17 14.24
C LEU A 477 -28.15 5.45 14.69
N SER A 478 -26.83 5.41 14.86
CA SER A 478 -25.99 6.59 15.12
C SER A 478 -26.22 7.66 14.05
N LEU A 479 -26.07 7.35 12.76
CA LEU A 479 -26.35 8.32 11.68
C LEU A 479 -27.79 8.85 11.66
N LYS A 480 -28.78 8.08 12.15
CA LYS A 480 -30.19 8.50 12.25
C LYS A 480 -30.48 9.38 13.47
N LEU A 481 -29.72 9.21 14.55
CA LEU A 481 -29.79 10.00 15.78
C LEU A 481 -28.90 11.25 15.75
N ALA A 482 -28.17 11.48 14.66
CA ALA A 482 -27.38 12.67 14.46
C ALA A 482 -28.26 13.93 14.36
N ASP A 483 -27.89 14.96 15.09
CA ASP A 483 -28.46 16.31 15.01
C ASP A 483 -27.39 17.35 14.64
N GLU A 484 -27.77 18.63 14.64
CA GLU A 484 -26.88 19.76 14.30
C GLU A 484 -25.72 19.99 15.28
N SER A 485 -25.73 19.33 16.45
CA SER A 485 -24.66 19.44 17.46
C SER A 485 -23.51 18.47 17.24
N VAL A 486 -23.73 17.40 16.46
CA VAL A 486 -22.72 16.36 16.19
C VAL A 486 -21.58 16.92 15.34
N ALA A 487 -20.33 16.67 15.74
CA ALA A 487 -19.18 17.18 15.02
C ALA A 487 -19.10 16.60 13.59
N PRO A 488 -18.86 17.42 12.55
CA PRO A 488 -18.66 16.97 11.17
C PRO A 488 -17.72 15.75 11.01
N ALA A 489 -16.61 15.74 11.74
CA ALA A 489 -15.66 14.63 11.73
C ALA A 489 -16.20 13.32 12.34
N GLN A 490 -17.11 13.38 13.32
CA GLN A 490 -17.78 12.18 13.84
C GLN A 490 -18.76 11.60 12.81
N LEU A 491 -19.47 12.45 12.06
CA LEU A 491 -20.37 11.99 10.98
C LEU A 491 -19.60 11.31 9.85
N ASP A 492 -18.50 11.91 9.39
CA ASP A 492 -17.63 11.30 8.39
C ASP A 492 -17.03 9.98 8.90
N ARG A 493 -16.59 9.93 10.17
CA ARG A 493 -16.06 8.70 10.77
C ARG A 493 -17.11 7.60 10.87
N THR A 494 -18.35 7.94 11.20
CA THR A 494 -19.46 6.96 11.27
C THR A 494 -19.81 6.41 9.88
N ARG A 495 -19.81 7.25 8.84
CA ARG A 495 -20.00 6.82 7.44
C ARG A 495 -18.85 5.96 6.94
N TYR A 496 -17.60 6.35 7.23
CA TYR A 496 -16.40 5.54 6.95
C TYR A 496 -16.50 4.15 7.58
N LEU A 497 -16.81 4.08 8.89
CA LEU A 497 -16.95 2.81 9.59
C LEU A 497 -18.07 1.94 9.00
N LEU A 498 -19.18 2.55 8.57
CA LEU A 498 -20.28 1.82 7.93
C LEU A 498 -19.90 1.30 6.53
N SER A 499 -19.15 2.09 5.74
CA SER A 499 -18.58 1.65 4.45
C SER A 499 -17.62 0.47 4.64
N TYR A 500 -16.73 0.55 5.64
CA TYR A 500 -15.82 -0.54 5.99
C TYR A 500 -16.57 -1.82 6.44
N VAL A 501 -17.59 -1.69 7.29
CA VAL A 501 -18.42 -2.84 7.71
C VAL A 501 -19.16 -3.45 6.51
N TYR A 502 -19.70 -2.63 5.59
CA TYR A 502 -20.30 -3.14 4.35
C TYR A 502 -19.31 -3.89 3.46
N PHE A 503 -18.07 -3.42 3.35
CA PHE A 503 -17.01 -4.11 2.61
C PHE A 503 -16.76 -5.50 3.21
N LEU A 504 -16.64 -5.61 4.54
CA LEU A 504 -16.47 -6.89 5.24
C LEU A 504 -17.69 -7.83 5.14
N MET A 505 -18.90 -7.27 5.00
CA MET A 505 -20.13 -8.03 4.75
C MET A 505 -20.25 -8.53 3.30
N GLY A 506 -19.29 -8.22 2.41
CA GLY A 506 -19.38 -8.53 0.97
C GLY A 506 -20.40 -7.67 0.22
N ARG A 507 -20.81 -6.52 0.77
CA ARG A 507 -21.70 -5.56 0.11
C ARG A 507 -20.87 -4.52 -0.63
N THR A 508 -20.12 -4.98 -1.63
CA THR A 508 -19.13 -4.19 -2.39
C THR A 508 -19.71 -2.86 -2.88
N TYR A 509 -20.86 -2.87 -3.56
CA TYR A 509 -21.49 -1.64 -4.06
C TYR A 509 -21.96 -0.68 -2.95
N ASP A 510 -22.55 -1.18 -1.86
CA ASP A 510 -22.96 -0.34 -0.72
C ASP A 510 -21.74 0.32 -0.05
N ALA A 511 -20.63 -0.43 0.08
CA ALA A 511 -19.37 0.06 0.61
C ALA A 511 -18.75 1.12 -0.29
N ALA A 512 -18.72 0.87 -1.60
CA ALA A 512 -18.18 1.75 -2.62
C ALA A 512 -18.89 3.11 -2.65
N VAL A 513 -20.21 3.11 -2.78
CA VAL A 513 -21.02 4.34 -2.82
C VAL A 513 -20.82 5.18 -1.55
N LEU A 514 -20.81 4.54 -0.36
CA LEU A 514 -20.68 5.28 0.89
C LEU A 514 -19.26 5.79 1.15
N GLY A 515 -18.22 5.01 0.78
CA GLY A 515 -16.82 5.43 0.91
C GLY A 515 -16.48 6.57 -0.04
N GLU A 516 -16.91 6.47 -1.29
CA GLU A 516 -16.76 7.52 -2.31
C GLU A 516 -17.51 8.79 -1.90
N TYR A 517 -18.73 8.68 -1.36
CA TYR A 517 -19.49 9.83 -0.87
C TYR A 517 -18.72 10.63 0.19
N VAL A 518 -18.10 9.96 1.17
CA VAL A 518 -17.28 10.61 2.21
C VAL A 518 -16.00 11.22 1.61
N ALA A 519 -15.40 10.57 0.62
CA ALA A 519 -14.22 11.10 -0.06
C ALA A 519 -14.50 12.35 -0.90
N GLN A 520 -15.67 12.45 -1.53
CA GLN A 520 -16.06 13.60 -2.34
C GLN A 520 -16.66 14.74 -1.51
N HIS A 521 -17.43 14.41 -0.47
CA HIS A 521 -18.20 15.35 0.34
C HIS A 521 -17.82 15.28 1.84
N PRO A 522 -16.52 15.38 2.19
CA PRO A 522 -16.15 15.38 3.61
C PRO A 522 -16.70 16.62 4.29
N LEU A 523 -17.33 16.42 5.44
CA LEU A 523 -17.76 17.49 6.32
C LEU A 523 -16.59 17.96 7.21
N SER A 524 -15.57 17.11 7.37
CA SER A 524 -14.29 17.40 8.01
C SER A 524 -13.31 18.12 7.08
N ASP A 525 -12.43 18.93 7.68
CA ASP A 525 -11.40 19.69 6.97
C ASP A 525 -10.33 18.75 6.39
N LYS A 526 -10.26 18.68 5.05
CA LYS A 526 -9.30 17.85 4.27
C LYS A 526 -7.84 18.11 4.66
N THR A 527 -7.49 19.27 5.21
CA THR A 527 -6.10 19.59 5.66
C THR A 527 -5.75 19.02 7.04
N LYS A 528 -6.75 18.52 7.78
CA LYS A 528 -6.61 18.10 9.17
C LYS A 528 -6.86 16.60 9.39
N SER A 529 -7.31 15.86 8.38
CA SER A 529 -7.59 14.42 8.48
C SER A 529 -7.47 13.70 7.14
N ASP A 530 -6.76 12.56 7.13
CA ASP A 530 -6.68 11.64 6.00
C ASP A 530 -7.93 10.73 5.87
N LEU A 531 -8.87 10.82 6.81
CA LEU A 531 -10.10 10.00 6.85
C LEU A 531 -10.91 9.99 5.54
N PRO A 532 -11.06 11.11 4.79
CA PRO A 532 -11.74 11.08 3.50
C PRO A 532 -10.97 10.28 2.44
N ALA A 533 -9.64 10.28 2.49
CA ALA A 533 -8.80 9.47 1.62
C ALA A 533 -8.89 7.97 1.99
N ASP A 534 -8.93 7.64 3.29
CA ASP A 534 -9.19 6.28 3.76
C ASP A 534 -10.57 5.77 3.30
N ALA A 535 -11.61 6.62 3.36
CA ALA A 535 -12.95 6.27 2.88
C ALA A 535 -13.00 6.06 1.37
N GLY A 536 -12.33 6.92 0.60
CA GLY A 536 -12.15 6.73 -0.84
C GLY A 536 -11.40 5.44 -1.15
N TYR A 537 -10.40 5.09 -0.33
CA TYR A 537 -9.63 3.86 -0.50
C TYR A 537 -10.47 2.59 -0.19
N VAL A 538 -11.37 2.62 0.80
CA VAL A 538 -12.36 1.54 0.99
C VAL A 538 -13.24 1.39 -0.24
N ALA A 539 -13.66 2.49 -0.88
CA ALA A 539 -14.43 2.43 -2.12
C ALA A 539 -13.63 1.88 -3.30
N LEU A 540 -12.35 2.28 -3.44
CA LEU A 540 -11.45 1.71 -4.43
C LEU A 540 -11.29 0.19 -4.24
N MET A 541 -11.04 -0.26 -3.01
CA MET A 541 -10.92 -1.70 -2.71
C MET A 541 -12.24 -2.44 -2.96
N ALA A 542 -13.39 -1.82 -2.71
CA ALA A 542 -14.69 -2.41 -3.00
C ALA A 542 -14.94 -2.59 -4.51
N PHE A 543 -14.57 -1.62 -5.35
CA PHE A 543 -14.61 -1.76 -6.81
C PHE A 543 -13.58 -2.76 -7.34
N ILE A 544 -12.37 -2.81 -6.76
CA ILE A 544 -11.38 -3.86 -7.09
C ILE A 544 -11.93 -5.25 -6.73
N THR A 545 -12.62 -5.42 -5.60
CA THR A 545 -13.27 -6.70 -5.27
C THR A 545 -14.36 -7.04 -6.28
N ALA A 546 -15.25 -6.09 -6.61
CA ALA A 546 -16.29 -6.31 -7.63
C ALA A 546 -15.69 -6.71 -8.99
N LEU A 547 -14.63 -6.02 -9.44
CA LEU A 547 -13.89 -6.35 -10.67
C LEU A 547 -13.32 -7.78 -10.65
N ASN A 548 -12.76 -8.23 -9.53
CA ASN A 548 -12.26 -9.61 -9.40
C ASN A 548 -13.39 -10.66 -9.25
N GLU A 549 -14.63 -10.25 -8.96
CA GLU A 549 -15.82 -11.11 -8.91
C GLU A 549 -16.51 -11.28 -10.27
N VAL A 550 -16.19 -10.44 -11.28
CA VAL A 550 -16.71 -10.60 -12.65
C VAL A 550 -16.21 -11.92 -13.25
N PRO A 551 -17.10 -12.80 -13.76
CA PRO A 551 -16.69 -14.04 -14.38
C PRO A 551 -15.84 -13.81 -15.65
N LYS A 552 -14.76 -14.56 -15.81
CA LYS A 552 -13.88 -14.49 -16.99
C LYS A 552 -14.69 -14.58 -18.30
N GLY A 553 -14.47 -13.63 -19.20
CA GLY A 553 -15.15 -13.55 -20.50
C GLY A 553 -16.51 -12.84 -20.46
N GLN A 554 -16.91 -12.25 -19.33
CA GLN A 554 -17.96 -11.23 -19.27
C GLN A 554 -17.35 -9.83 -19.37
N ASP A 555 -18.19 -8.85 -19.70
CA ASP A 555 -17.83 -7.43 -19.71
C ASP A 555 -17.63 -6.94 -18.26
N ASP A 556 -16.44 -6.44 -17.97
CA ASP A 556 -16.00 -5.87 -16.70
C ASP A 556 -15.67 -4.36 -16.80
N SER A 557 -16.04 -3.74 -17.92
CA SER A 557 -15.73 -2.33 -18.22
C SER A 557 -16.25 -1.36 -17.17
N PHE A 558 -17.43 -1.60 -16.61
CA PHE A 558 -18.00 -0.76 -15.56
C PHE A 558 -17.13 -0.78 -14.29
N GLU A 559 -16.80 -1.95 -13.76
CA GLU A 559 -15.98 -2.13 -12.57
C GLU A 559 -14.54 -1.63 -12.78
N MET A 560 -13.98 -1.81 -13.99
CA MET A 560 -12.70 -1.20 -14.38
C MET A 560 -12.76 0.33 -14.36
N ASP A 561 -13.76 0.93 -15.00
CA ASP A 561 -13.93 2.39 -15.07
C ASP A 561 -14.19 2.99 -13.69
N GLN A 562 -14.96 2.32 -12.83
CA GLN A 562 -15.13 2.75 -11.44
C GLN A 562 -13.83 2.68 -10.64
N THR A 563 -13.06 1.59 -10.80
CA THR A 563 -11.74 1.45 -10.17
C THR A 563 -10.80 2.58 -10.60
N ALA A 564 -10.70 2.85 -11.91
CA ALA A 564 -9.85 3.91 -12.44
C ALA A 564 -10.31 5.30 -11.97
N ARG A 565 -11.62 5.57 -11.99
CA ARG A 565 -12.24 6.84 -11.57
C ARG A 565 -11.98 7.14 -10.09
N VAL A 566 -12.25 6.19 -9.19
CA VAL A 566 -12.05 6.38 -7.75
C VAL A 566 -10.57 6.47 -7.39
N ALA A 567 -9.70 5.65 -8.00
CA ALA A 567 -8.26 5.79 -7.77
C ALA A 567 -7.73 7.15 -8.24
N THR A 568 -8.15 7.62 -9.42
CA THR A 568 -7.76 8.94 -9.95
C THR A 568 -8.24 10.06 -9.02
N MET A 569 -9.48 9.99 -8.54
CA MET A 569 -10.02 10.93 -7.55
C MET A 569 -9.16 10.97 -6.27
N ILE A 570 -8.77 9.83 -5.69
CA ILE A 570 -7.88 9.81 -4.51
C ILE A 570 -6.55 10.49 -4.82
N VAL A 571 -5.95 10.22 -5.99
CA VAL A 571 -4.67 10.82 -6.40
C VAL A 571 -4.77 12.32 -6.64
N THR A 572 -5.91 12.82 -7.15
CA THR A 572 -6.13 14.25 -7.43
C THR A 572 -6.52 15.04 -6.18
N ASP A 573 -7.45 14.54 -5.36
CA ASP A 573 -7.99 15.26 -4.21
C ASP A 573 -7.12 15.13 -2.94
N TYR A 574 -6.37 14.03 -2.82
CA TYR A 574 -5.59 13.68 -1.63
C TYR A 574 -4.10 13.34 -1.94
N PRO A 575 -3.41 14.10 -2.82
CA PRO A 575 -2.17 13.69 -3.49
C PRO A 575 -0.98 13.38 -2.56
N LEU A 576 -0.99 13.93 -1.34
CA LEU A 576 0.06 13.82 -0.32
C LEU A 576 -0.19 12.67 0.68
N THR A 577 -1.33 11.98 0.60
CA THR A 577 -1.66 10.87 1.51
C THR A 577 -1.02 9.56 1.06
N GLN A 578 -0.75 8.65 1.99
CA GLN A 578 -0.32 7.29 1.66
C GLN A 578 -1.32 6.57 0.73
N LYS A 579 -2.62 6.89 0.85
CA LYS A 579 -3.68 6.32 0.00
C LYS A 579 -3.62 6.80 -1.45
N ALA A 580 -3.06 7.97 -1.74
CA ALA A 580 -2.76 8.35 -3.11
C ALA A 580 -1.63 7.50 -3.71
N ASP A 581 -0.60 7.14 -2.95
CA ASP A 581 0.45 6.21 -3.42
C ASP A 581 -0.09 4.79 -3.62
N ASP A 582 -0.92 4.28 -2.70
CA ASP A 582 -1.62 3.01 -2.89
C ASP A 582 -2.55 3.05 -4.13
N ALA A 583 -3.25 4.17 -4.38
CA ALA A 583 -4.10 4.35 -5.56
C ALA A 583 -3.28 4.40 -6.86
N ARG A 584 -2.13 5.09 -6.90
CA ARG A 584 -1.17 5.07 -8.03
C ARG A 584 -0.70 3.65 -8.34
N MET A 585 -0.37 2.88 -7.31
CA MET A 585 0.05 1.48 -7.47
C MET A 585 -1.09 0.59 -8.00
N ASN A 586 -2.32 0.76 -7.52
CA ASN A 586 -3.48 0.03 -8.04
C ASN A 586 -3.83 0.41 -9.49
N LEU A 587 -3.69 1.68 -9.88
CA LEU A 587 -3.81 2.13 -11.28
C LEU A 587 -2.77 1.46 -12.18
N GLY A 588 -1.50 1.42 -11.75
CA GLY A 588 -0.45 0.70 -12.48
C GLY A 588 -0.78 -0.78 -12.67
N ILE A 589 -1.26 -1.46 -11.63
CA ILE A 589 -1.71 -2.86 -11.70
C ILE A 589 -2.89 -3.02 -12.67
N LEU A 590 -3.86 -2.10 -12.66
CA LEU A 590 -5.03 -2.12 -13.55
C LEU A 590 -4.62 -1.99 -15.03
N TYR A 591 -3.78 -1.01 -15.38
CA TYR A 591 -3.34 -0.84 -16.77
C TYR A 591 -2.44 -2.00 -17.24
N ASN A 592 -1.63 -2.60 -16.36
CA ASN A 592 -0.89 -3.83 -16.68
C ASN A 592 -1.84 -5.02 -16.96
N ARG A 593 -3.02 -5.08 -16.34
CA ARG A 593 -4.04 -6.12 -16.63
C ARG A 593 -4.77 -5.87 -17.96
N ARG A 594 -4.82 -4.62 -18.44
CA ARG A 594 -5.42 -4.22 -19.73
C ARG A 594 -4.46 -4.39 -20.92
N ASP A 595 -3.27 -4.95 -20.70
CA ASP A 595 -2.17 -5.01 -21.66
C ASP A 595 -1.73 -3.60 -22.15
N GLU A 596 -1.85 -2.59 -21.26
CA GLU A 596 -1.43 -1.20 -21.51
C GLU A 596 -0.15 -0.85 -20.68
N PRO A 597 0.98 -1.55 -20.85
CA PRO A 597 2.12 -1.48 -19.92
C PRO A 597 2.81 -0.11 -19.89
N ARG A 598 2.74 0.69 -20.96
CA ARG A 598 3.22 2.08 -20.93
C ARG A 598 2.47 2.92 -19.90
N LYS A 599 1.13 2.90 -19.92
CA LYS A 599 0.31 3.65 -18.94
C LYS A 599 0.50 3.09 -17.53
N ALA A 600 0.68 1.79 -17.40
CA ALA A 600 1.00 1.17 -16.12
C ALA A 600 2.30 1.74 -15.52
N ALA A 601 3.35 1.81 -16.34
CA ALA A 601 4.65 2.37 -15.95
C ALA A 601 4.54 3.83 -15.50
N GLU A 602 3.79 4.65 -16.25
CA GLU A 602 3.50 6.06 -15.94
C GLU A 602 2.75 6.25 -14.61
N TRP A 603 2.03 5.26 -14.10
CA TRP A 603 1.40 5.31 -12.77
C TRP A 603 2.33 4.85 -11.66
N PHE A 604 3.09 3.79 -11.90
CA PHE A 604 4.08 3.28 -10.94
C PHE A 604 5.20 4.29 -10.67
N GLU A 605 5.70 5.00 -11.68
CA GLU A 605 6.78 5.98 -11.48
C GLU A 605 6.36 7.20 -10.64
N LYS A 606 5.06 7.50 -10.56
CA LYS A 606 4.47 8.63 -9.80
C LYS A 606 4.36 8.35 -8.30
N VAL A 607 4.62 7.13 -7.83
CA VAL A 607 4.62 6.79 -6.40
C VAL A 607 5.75 7.54 -5.69
N ALA A 608 5.43 8.24 -4.60
CA ALA A 608 6.38 9.13 -3.94
C ALA A 608 7.53 8.35 -3.27
N LYS A 609 8.73 8.95 -3.22
CA LYS A 609 9.91 8.37 -2.56
C LYS A 609 9.76 8.15 -1.06
N SER A 610 8.83 8.87 -0.42
CA SER A 610 8.42 8.69 0.98
C SER A 610 7.51 7.48 1.21
N SER A 611 6.98 6.87 0.16
CA SER A 611 6.11 5.69 0.28
C SER A 611 6.92 4.44 0.65
N GLU A 612 6.40 3.66 1.60
CA GLU A 612 6.93 2.32 1.92
C GLU A 612 6.93 1.38 0.70
N ARG A 613 6.08 1.67 -0.29
CA ARG A 613 5.96 0.91 -1.54
C ARG A 613 6.83 1.44 -2.68
N TYR A 614 7.66 2.45 -2.45
CA TYR A 614 8.46 3.08 -3.50
C TYR A 614 9.36 2.07 -4.25
N ALA A 615 10.05 1.18 -3.54
CA ALA A 615 10.91 0.18 -4.18
C ALA A 615 10.11 -0.81 -5.05
N GLU A 616 8.95 -1.27 -4.57
CA GLU A 616 8.01 -2.12 -5.32
C GLU A 616 7.52 -1.40 -6.59
N ALA A 617 7.16 -0.12 -6.47
CA ALA A 617 6.69 0.70 -7.58
C ALA A 617 7.78 0.96 -8.63
N GLN A 618 9.04 1.26 -8.23
CA GLN A 618 10.12 1.44 -9.21
C GLN A 618 10.45 0.13 -9.95
N LEU A 619 10.41 -1.03 -9.26
CA LEU A 619 10.52 -2.35 -9.94
C LEU A 619 9.38 -2.57 -10.93
N ALA A 620 8.14 -2.30 -10.54
CA ALA A 620 6.96 -2.46 -11.39
C ALA A 620 6.97 -1.51 -12.60
N ALA A 621 7.39 -0.25 -12.42
CA ALA A 621 7.60 0.71 -13.50
C ALA A 621 8.64 0.19 -14.51
N GLY A 622 9.79 -0.29 -14.01
CA GLY A 622 10.86 -0.82 -14.86
C GLY A 622 10.43 -2.06 -15.66
N GLN A 623 9.70 -2.99 -15.04
CA GLN A 623 9.11 -4.15 -15.73
C GLN A 623 8.05 -3.74 -16.75
N ALA A 624 7.21 -2.77 -16.44
CA ALA A 624 6.17 -2.28 -17.34
C ALA A 624 6.77 -1.55 -18.56
N TYR A 625 7.77 -0.70 -18.38
CA TYR A 625 8.53 -0.12 -19.51
C TYR A 625 9.24 -1.19 -20.36
N TRP A 626 9.77 -2.26 -19.75
CA TRP A 626 10.38 -3.36 -20.49
C TRP A 626 9.34 -4.13 -21.33
N ASN A 627 8.17 -4.41 -20.78
CA ASN A 627 7.08 -5.05 -21.53
C ASN A 627 6.59 -4.17 -22.68
N ALA A 628 6.46 -2.85 -22.47
CA ALA A 628 6.11 -1.90 -23.51
C ALA A 628 7.18 -1.84 -24.64
N TYR A 629 8.47 -1.90 -24.29
CA TYR A 629 9.55 -2.03 -25.28
C TYR A 629 9.45 -3.32 -26.08
N LEU A 630 9.13 -4.46 -25.43
CA LEU A 630 9.00 -5.75 -26.11
C LEU A 630 7.80 -5.80 -27.06
N GLN A 631 6.66 -5.20 -26.69
CA GLN A 631 5.50 -5.03 -27.59
C GLN A 631 5.83 -4.14 -28.79
N ALA A 632 6.67 -3.11 -28.60
CA ALA A 632 7.07 -2.16 -29.63
C ALA A 632 8.06 -2.73 -30.68
N LEU A 633 8.46 -4.00 -30.58
CA LEU A 633 9.41 -4.61 -31.53
C LEU A 633 8.75 -4.85 -32.90
N PRO A 634 9.51 -4.77 -34.02
CA PRO A 634 8.97 -5.01 -35.36
C PRO A 634 8.29 -6.38 -35.47
N GLY A 635 7.08 -6.41 -36.02
CA GLY A 635 6.30 -7.64 -36.23
C GLY A 635 5.23 -7.95 -35.18
N GLN A 636 5.03 -7.11 -34.15
CA GLN A 636 3.89 -7.28 -33.22
C GLN A 636 2.89 -6.11 -33.20
N ASP A 637 3.32 -4.85 -33.32
CA ASP A 637 2.45 -3.73 -33.68
C ASP A 637 3.27 -2.62 -34.38
N GLY A 638 2.94 -2.32 -35.63
CA GLY A 638 3.83 -1.64 -36.60
C GLY A 638 3.93 -0.11 -36.55
N GLU A 639 3.64 0.55 -35.42
CA GLU A 639 3.45 2.03 -35.40
C GLU A 639 4.46 2.86 -34.58
N LEU A 640 5.36 2.25 -33.79
CA LEU A 640 6.23 3.00 -32.88
C LEU A 640 7.61 3.33 -33.48
N THR A 641 8.03 4.59 -33.34
CA THR A 641 9.32 5.10 -33.82
C THR A 641 10.50 4.53 -33.04
N ASP A 642 11.68 4.47 -33.68
CA ASP A 642 12.91 4.00 -33.04
C ASP A 642 13.27 4.82 -31.80
N ASP A 643 13.10 6.15 -31.84
CA ASP A 643 13.32 7.04 -30.70
C ASP A 643 12.51 6.62 -29.47
N LEU A 644 11.24 6.23 -29.66
CA LEU A 644 10.38 5.80 -28.56
C LEU A 644 10.78 4.41 -28.04
N ARG A 645 11.18 3.47 -28.91
CA ARG A 645 11.74 2.18 -28.46
C ARG A 645 12.95 2.41 -27.55
N ASP A 646 13.84 3.31 -27.97
CA ASP A 646 15.03 3.69 -27.20
C ASP A 646 14.67 4.35 -25.86
N GLU A 647 13.66 5.22 -25.82
CA GLU A 647 13.14 5.82 -24.59
C GLU A 647 12.56 4.77 -23.63
N LEU A 648 11.76 3.82 -24.14
CA LEU A 648 11.17 2.75 -23.34
C LEU A 648 12.26 1.85 -22.73
N LYS A 649 13.28 1.46 -23.52
CA LYS A 649 14.44 0.67 -23.03
C LYS A 649 15.23 1.41 -21.94
N LYS A 650 15.56 2.68 -22.17
CA LYS A 650 16.30 3.53 -21.20
C LYS A 650 15.49 3.74 -19.91
N SER A 651 14.17 3.90 -20.02
CA SER A 651 13.26 4.02 -18.88
C SER A 651 13.17 2.71 -18.09
N ALA A 652 13.04 1.57 -18.78
CA ALA A 652 13.08 0.25 -18.16
C ALA A 652 14.34 0.07 -17.32
N GLN A 653 15.53 0.33 -17.89
CA GLN A 653 16.80 0.23 -17.17
C GLN A 653 16.85 1.13 -15.94
N LYS A 654 16.58 2.43 -16.12
CA LYS A 654 16.58 3.46 -15.06
C LYS A 654 15.72 3.05 -13.86
N TYR A 655 14.52 2.53 -14.11
CA TYR A 655 13.58 2.15 -13.05
C TYR A 655 13.90 0.79 -12.43
N LEU A 656 14.39 -0.18 -13.21
CA LEU A 656 14.87 -1.47 -12.69
C LEU A 656 16.10 -1.30 -11.79
N GLU A 657 17.15 -0.59 -12.25
CA GLU A 657 18.37 -0.34 -11.46
C GLU A 657 18.04 0.33 -10.12
N ARG A 658 17.16 1.33 -10.14
CA ARG A 658 16.69 2.03 -8.94
C ARG A 658 15.84 1.13 -8.04
N GLY A 659 14.88 0.39 -8.60
CA GLY A 659 14.01 -0.51 -7.85
C GLY A 659 14.80 -1.60 -7.13
N ILE A 660 15.77 -2.22 -7.83
CA ILE A 660 16.70 -3.20 -7.26
C ILE A 660 17.48 -2.56 -6.11
N ALA A 661 18.10 -1.40 -6.33
CA ALA A 661 18.92 -0.73 -5.31
C ALA A 661 18.13 -0.28 -4.08
N GLU A 662 16.87 0.16 -4.22
CA GLU A 662 16.03 0.51 -3.06
C GLU A 662 15.47 -0.75 -2.35
N SER A 663 15.14 -1.82 -3.07
CA SER A 663 14.72 -3.09 -2.46
C SER A 663 15.85 -3.74 -1.65
N GLU A 664 17.08 -3.80 -2.17
CA GLU A 664 18.21 -4.44 -1.50
C GLU A 664 18.58 -3.75 -0.18
N LYS A 665 18.40 -2.43 -0.05
CA LYS A 665 18.59 -1.70 1.23
C LYS A 665 17.63 -2.17 2.33
N ALA A 666 16.43 -2.61 1.96
CA ALA A 666 15.38 -3.01 2.89
C ALA A 666 15.46 -4.49 3.31
N ILE A 667 16.25 -5.31 2.60
CA ILE A 667 16.29 -6.77 2.80
C ILE A 667 17.63 -7.16 3.44
N PRO A 668 17.64 -7.76 4.65
CA PRO A 668 18.85 -8.33 5.25
C PRO A 668 19.52 -9.36 4.34
N ALA A 669 20.86 -9.38 4.31
CA ALA A 669 21.65 -10.24 3.41
C ALA A 669 21.35 -11.75 3.50
N ASN A 670 20.86 -12.22 4.66
CA ASN A 670 20.50 -13.63 4.90
C ASN A 670 19.03 -13.95 4.59
N ASN A 671 18.18 -12.95 4.34
CA ASN A 671 16.78 -13.17 4.01
C ASN A 671 16.64 -13.54 2.52
N ALA A 672 15.62 -14.35 2.20
CA ALA A 672 15.26 -14.61 0.81
C ALA A 672 14.77 -13.32 0.14
N ALA A 673 15.24 -13.08 -1.09
CA ALA A 673 14.76 -11.98 -1.91
C ALA A 673 13.32 -12.24 -2.36
N PRO A 674 12.44 -11.21 -2.35
CA PRO A 674 11.11 -11.29 -2.96
C PRO A 674 11.16 -11.63 -4.46
N ASP A 675 10.17 -12.38 -4.94
CA ASP A 675 10.08 -12.82 -6.35
C ASP A 675 10.08 -11.63 -7.35
N ASN A 676 9.53 -10.47 -7.00
CA ASN A 676 9.50 -9.29 -7.88
C ASN A 676 10.89 -8.65 -8.05
N LEU A 677 11.72 -8.63 -6.99
CA LEU A 677 13.12 -8.21 -7.06
C LEU A 677 13.91 -9.14 -7.99
N ILE A 678 13.73 -10.45 -7.84
CA ILE A 678 14.41 -11.47 -8.66
C ILE A 678 13.98 -11.39 -10.13
N ALA A 679 12.68 -11.18 -10.40
CA ALA A 679 12.18 -10.92 -11.75
C ALA A 679 12.76 -9.61 -12.33
N GLY A 680 12.80 -8.52 -11.55
CA GLY A 680 13.39 -7.25 -11.96
C GLY A 680 14.89 -7.35 -12.29
N LYS A 681 15.66 -8.09 -11.50
CA LYS A 681 17.06 -8.41 -11.80
C LYS A 681 17.20 -9.14 -13.14
N LEU A 682 16.34 -10.11 -13.44
CA LEU A 682 16.38 -10.84 -14.71
C LEU A 682 16.00 -9.94 -15.91
N SER A 683 15.02 -9.05 -15.78
CA SER A 683 14.70 -8.05 -16.82
C SER A 683 15.86 -7.09 -17.06
N LEU A 684 16.53 -6.61 -16.00
CA LEU A 684 17.71 -5.75 -16.13
C LEU A 684 18.85 -6.47 -16.86
N VAL A 685 19.06 -7.75 -16.55
CA VAL A 685 20.05 -8.60 -17.22
C VAL A 685 19.77 -8.76 -18.71
N GLN A 686 18.50 -8.89 -19.14
CA GLN A 686 18.15 -8.93 -20.56
C GLN A 686 18.55 -7.62 -21.28
N ILE A 687 18.32 -6.47 -20.64
CA ILE A 687 18.74 -5.16 -21.14
C ILE A 687 20.28 -5.08 -21.22
N LEU A 688 20.99 -5.38 -20.12
CA LEU A 688 22.45 -5.32 -20.04
C LEU A 688 23.11 -6.22 -21.11
N ASN A 689 22.63 -7.45 -21.30
CA ASN A 689 23.12 -8.34 -22.35
C ASN A 689 22.88 -7.75 -23.75
N SER A 690 21.72 -7.12 -24.01
CA SER A 690 21.44 -6.45 -25.29
C SER A 690 22.30 -5.21 -25.58
N GLU A 691 23.07 -4.74 -24.60
CA GLU A 691 23.99 -3.61 -24.71
C GLU A 691 25.46 -4.06 -24.67
N GLY A 692 25.73 -5.37 -24.61
CA GLY A 692 27.08 -5.90 -24.40
C GLY A 692 27.65 -5.64 -23.00
N ASN A 693 26.83 -5.18 -22.04
CA ASN A 693 27.20 -4.94 -20.63
C ASN A 693 27.35 -6.25 -19.83
N ASN A 694 27.98 -7.26 -20.45
CA ASN A 694 28.01 -8.66 -20.01
C ASN A 694 28.55 -8.86 -18.59
N ARG A 695 29.58 -8.10 -18.17
CA ARG A 695 30.12 -8.18 -16.80
C ARG A 695 29.09 -7.78 -15.75
N LYS A 696 28.31 -6.72 -16.00
CA LYS A 696 27.21 -6.30 -15.11
C LYS A 696 26.10 -7.34 -15.08
N ALA A 697 25.81 -7.97 -16.21
CA ALA A 697 24.80 -9.04 -16.29
C ALA A 697 25.20 -10.28 -15.45
N VAL A 698 26.45 -10.77 -15.58
CA VAL A 698 26.96 -11.85 -14.71
C VAL A 698 26.90 -11.43 -13.24
N ASP A 699 27.32 -10.21 -12.92
CA ASP A 699 27.31 -9.67 -11.56
C ASP A 699 25.90 -9.69 -10.94
N VAL A 700 24.89 -9.16 -11.64
CA VAL A 700 23.48 -9.13 -11.15
C VAL A 700 22.90 -10.53 -10.94
N LEU A 701 23.29 -11.50 -11.78
CA LEU A 701 22.83 -12.88 -11.67
C LEU A 701 23.49 -13.67 -10.52
N THR A 702 24.77 -13.41 -10.26
CA THR A 702 25.63 -14.31 -9.45
C THR A 702 26.16 -13.72 -8.14
N LYS A 703 26.28 -12.39 -8.00
CA LYS A 703 26.81 -11.79 -6.77
C LYS A 703 25.80 -11.83 -5.65
N ASP A 704 26.30 -12.16 -4.47
CA ASP A 704 25.54 -12.22 -3.23
C ASP A 704 25.71 -10.92 -2.40
N PRO A 705 24.72 -10.57 -1.56
CA PRO A 705 23.48 -11.28 -1.28
C PRO A 705 22.45 -11.20 -2.42
N HIS A 706 21.37 -11.99 -2.31
CA HIS A 706 20.21 -11.92 -3.20
C HIS A 706 20.50 -12.18 -4.70
N SER A 707 21.50 -13.01 -5.02
CA SER A 707 21.76 -13.47 -6.39
C SER A 707 20.56 -14.22 -6.98
N VAL A 708 20.32 -14.03 -8.29
CA VAL A 708 19.25 -14.72 -9.03
C VAL A 708 19.50 -16.23 -9.03
N ILE A 709 20.75 -16.67 -9.21
CA ILE A 709 21.14 -18.09 -9.19
C ILE A 709 20.79 -18.75 -7.85
N ARG A 710 21.02 -18.08 -6.71
CA ARG A 710 20.61 -18.58 -5.38
C ARG A 710 19.09 -18.64 -5.24
N ALA A 711 18.36 -17.67 -5.80
CA ALA A 711 16.90 -17.62 -5.72
C ALA A 711 16.22 -18.75 -6.51
N ILE A 712 16.71 -19.09 -7.71
CA ILE A 712 16.13 -20.16 -8.55
C ILE A 712 16.49 -21.58 -8.09
N ALA A 713 17.39 -21.73 -7.10
CA ALA A 713 17.90 -23.02 -6.66
C ALA A 713 16.81 -23.93 -6.04
N VAL A 714 16.86 -25.21 -6.43
CA VAL A 714 16.01 -26.30 -5.94
C VAL A 714 16.88 -27.47 -5.48
N LYS A 715 16.34 -28.35 -4.63
CA LYS A 715 17.05 -29.57 -4.20
C LYS A 715 17.02 -30.70 -5.24
N ASP A 716 16.09 -30.61 -6.18
CA ASP A 716 15.77 -31.64 -7.15
C ASP A 716 15.19 -30.96 -8.40
N GLU A 717 15.98 -30.94 -9.47
CA GLU A 717 15.63 -30.29 -10.75
C GLU A 717 14.37 -30.90 -11.38
N SER A 718 14.11 -32.20 -11.16
CA SER A 718 12.91 -32.88 -11.67
C SER A 718 11.60 -32.43 -11.01
N LYS A 719 11.67 -31.64 -9.93
CA LYS A 719 10.53 -31.22 -9.11
C LYS A 719 10.31 -29.70 -9.09
N ARG A 720 10.72 -28.98 -10.15
CA ARG A 720 10.45 -27.54 -10.28
C ARG A 720 8.93 -27.25 -10.36
N PRO A 721 8.46 -26.14 -9.74
CA PRO A 721 7.06 -25.72 -9.85
C PRO A 721 6.72 -25.23 -11.27
N LYS A 722 5.42 -25.19 -11.59
CA LYS A 722 4.93 -24.67 -12.89
C LYS A 722 5.03 -23.15 -13.05
N SER A 723 5.18 -22.40 -11.95
CA SER A 723 5.20 -20.92 -11.94
C SER A 723 6.07 -20.37 -10.81
N GLY A 724 6.30 -19.05 -10.82
CA GLY A 724 7.20 -18.34 -9.89
C GLY A 724 8.68 -18.45 -10.26
N VAL A 725 9.56 -17.80 -9.49
CA VAL A 725 10.99 -17.68 -9.84
C VAL A 725 11.75 -19.02 -9.84
N LYS A 726 11.24 -20.04 -9.14
CA LYS A 726 11.84 -21.39 -9.13
C LYS A 726 11.36 -22.28 -10.29
N SER A 727 10.41 -21.81 -11.10
CA SER A 727 9.86 -22.60 -12.20
C SER A 727 10.92 -22.95 -13.25
N GLN A 728 10.67 -24.04 -13.97
CA GLN A 728 11.52 -24.49 -15.07
C GLN A 728 11.73 -23.38 -16.11
N ALA A 729 10.65 -22.71 -16.50
CA ALA A 729 10.65 -21.59 -17.45
C ALA A 729 11.55 -20.43 -16.99
N PHE A 730 11.41 -19.97 -15.74
CA PHE A 730 12.18 -18.85 -15.21
C PHE A 730 13.67 -19.22 -15.01
N ALA A 731 13.95 -20.43 -14.51
CA ALA A 731 15.31 -20.93 -14.36
C ALA A 731 16.02 -21.09 -15.71
N ALA A 732 15.36 -21.65 -16.73
CA ALA A 732 15.91 -21.79 -18.07
C ALA A 732 16.15 -20.43 -18.74
N LEU A 733 15.28 -19.43 -18.54
CA LEU A 733 15.55 -18.05 -18.98
C LEU A 733 16.77 -17.46 -18.26
N THR A 734 16.89 -17.65 -16.94
CA THR A 734 18.02 -17.17 -16.14
C THR A 734 19.34 -17.76 -16.63
N PHE A 735 19.43 -19.09 -16.78
CA PHE A 735 20.67 -19.75 -17.21
C PHE A 735 21.03 -19.40 -18.66
N ARG A 736 20.06 -19.21 -19.57
CA ARG A 736 20.34 -18.69 -20.93
C ARG A 736 20.94 -17.28 -20.90
N GLN A 737 20.43 -16.38 -20.07
CA GLN A 737 21.01 -15.03 -19.94
C GLN A 737 22.39 -15.04 -19.27
N LEU A 738 22.64 -15.94 -18.31
CA LEU A 738 23.97 -16.13 -17.73
C LEU A 738 24.96 -16.67 -18.79
N LEU A 739 24.53 -17.66 -19.57
CA LEU A 739 25.33 -18.28 -20.63
C LEU A 739 25.72 -17.26 -21.70
N ARG A 740 24.77 -16.46 -22.19
CA ARG A 740 25.02 -15.36 -23.13
C ARG A 740 26.04 -14.36 -22.59
N ALA A 741 25.90 -13.94 -21.33
CA ALA A 741 26.83 -13.01 -20.69
C ALA A 741 28.25 -13.60 -20.55
N GLN A 742 28.37 -14.87 -20.16
CA GLN A 742 29.66 -15.56 -20.01
C GLN A 742 30.36 -15.79 -21.36
N ILE A 743 29.63 -16.15 -22.42
CA ILE A 743 30.18 -16.25 -23.78
C ILE A 743 30.70 -14.87 -24.22
N GLY A 744 29.91 -13.81 -24.01
CA GLY A 744 30.30 -12.43 -24.32
C GLY A 744 31.45 -11.87 -23.47
N LEU A 745 31.90 -12.60 -22.44
CA LEU A 745 33.10 -12.32 -21.64
C LEU A 745 34.25 -13.32 -21.94
N GLN A 746 34.03 -14.29 -22.82
CA GLN A 746 34.94 -15.40 -23.11
C GLN A 746 35.26 -16.28 -21.87
N GLU A 747 34.33 -16.38 -20.92
CA GLU A 747 34.43 -17.19 -19.70
C GLU A 747 34.01 -18.65 -19.96
N ILE A 748 34.84 -19.37 -20.71
CA ILE A 748 34.50 -20.66 -21.32
C ILE A 748 34.09 -21.73 -20.30
N ASP A 749 34.89 -21.94 -19.24
CA ASP A 749 34.58 -22.96 -18.22
C ASP A 749 33.30 -22.62 -17.45
N ALA A 750 33.02 -21.34 -17.24
CA ALA A 750 31.80 -20.87 -16.59
C ALA A 750 30.58 -21.10 -17.48
N ALA A 751 30.68 -20.75 -18.76
CA ALA A 751 29.65 -21.01 -19.77
C ALA A 751 29.34 -22.51 -19.93
N ILE A 752 30.36 -23.38 -19.93
CA ILE A 752 30.17 -24.85 -19.96
C ILE A 752 29.41 -25.35 -18.73
N ASN A 753 29.69 -24.81 -17.55
CA ASN A 753 28.97 -25.19 -16.33
C ASN A 753 27.53 -24.69 -16.33
N THR A 754 27.28 -23.45 -16.80
CA THR A 754 25.92 -22.91 -16.99
C THR A 754 25.13 -23.70 -18.03
N MET A 755 25.76 -24.15 -19.12
CA MET A 755 25.15 -25.02 -20.13
C MET A 755 24.67 -26.35 -19.51
N LYS A 756 25.48 -26.97 -18.64
CA LYS A 756 25.08 -28.19 -17.90
C LYS A 756 23.93 -27.94 -16.92
N GLN A 757 23.89 -26.79 -16.26
CA GLN A 757 22.77 -26.39 -15.39
C GLN A 757 21.48 -26.14 -16.19
N LEU A 758 21.60 -25.57 -17.39
CA LEU A 758 20.50 -25.37 -18.33
C LEU A 758 19.93 -26.71 -18.82
N GLU A 759 20.79 -27.66 -19.17
CA GLU A 759 20.42 -29.04 -19.54
C GLU A 759 19.68 -29.75 -18.39
N GLN A 760 20.22 -29.69 -17.16
CA GLN A 760 19.56 -30.25 -15.97
C GLN A 760 18.20 -29.60 -15.66
N THR A 761 18.08 -28.28 -15.87
CA THR A 761 16.82 -27.53 -15.72
C THR A 761 15.79 -27.94 -16.79
N GLY A 762 16.23 -28.18 -18.03
CA GLY A 762 15.38 -28.62 -19.12
C GLY A 762 14.85 -30.06 -18.93
N GLY A 763 15.62 -30.90 -18.25
CA GLY A 763 15.45 -32.35 -18.22
C GLY A 763 16.25 -33.01 -19.34
N GLU A 764 16.72 -34.25 -19.11
CA GLU A 764 17.51 -35.00 -20.10
C GLU A 764 16.73 -35.10 -21.43
N GLY A 765 17.28 -34.50 -22.49
CA GLY A 765 16.66 -34.48 -23.82
C GLY A 765 15.81 -33.26 -24.18
N ASN A 766 15.73 -32.22 -23.34
CA ASN A 766 15.02 -30.99 -23.69
C ASN A 766 15.85 -30.09 -24.64
N THR A 767 15.77 -30.44 -25.92
CA THR A 767 16.52 -29.82 -27.01
C THR A 767 16.04 -28.41 -27.37
N GLU A 768 14.76 -28.12 -27.15
CA GLU A 768 14.07 -26.86 -27.52
C GLU A 768 14.74 -25.62 -26.91
N VAL A 769 15.28 -25.76 -25.70
CA VAL A 769 15.96 -24.67 -24.98
C VAL A 769 17.21 -24.16 -25.72
N PHE A 770 17.91 -25.05 -26.46
CA PHE A 770 19.09 -24.71 -27.24
C PHE A 770 18.74 -24.17 -28.64
N VAL A 771 17.69 -24.71 -29.27
CA VAL A 771 17.11 -24.15 -30.52
C VAL A 771 16.72 -22.69 -30.31
N GLU A 772 15.97 -22.42 -29.25
CA GLU A 772 15.51 -21.08 -28.90
C GLU A 772 16.67 -20.13 -28.54
N LEU A 773 17.77 -20.63 -27.98
CA LEU A 773 18.98 -19.83 -27.78
C LEU A 773 19.66 -19.48 -29.11
N GLY A 774 19.76 -20.43 -30.04
CA GLY A 774 20.27 -20.17 -31.40
C GLY A 774 19.44 -19.12 -32.14
N ARG A 775 18.11 -19.22 -32.06
CA ARG A 775 17.16 -18.24 -32.62
C ARG A 775 17.36 -16.84 -32.03
N GLN A 776 17.50 -16.73 -30.70
CA GLN A 776 17.74 -15.43 -30.04
C GLN A 776 19.09 -14.80 -30.45
N ILE A 777 20.12 -15.62 -30.70
CA ILE A 777 21.42 -15.14 -31.19
C ILE A 777 21.30 -14.65 -32.65
N LYS A 778 20.57 -15.37 -33.51
CA LYS A 778 20.28 -14.93 -34.88
C LYS A 778 19.59 -13.56 -34.90
N GLU A 779 18.50 -13.40 -34.16
CA GLU A 779 17.77 -12.12 -34.07
C GLU A 779 18.64 -10.98 -33.52
N GLU A 780 19.58 -11.27 -32.61
CA GLU A 780 20.53 -10.28 -32.11
C GLU A 780 21.52 -9.84 -33.22
N ILE A 781 22.08 -10.80 -33.97
CA ILE A 781 23.00 -10.51 -35.09
C ILE A 781 22.31 -9.72 -36.20
N GLU A 782 21.06 -10.05 -36.54
CA GLU A 782 20.27 -9.36 -37.57
C GLU A 782 19.89 -7.92 -37.17
N ARG A 783 19.72 -7.64 -35.87
CA ARG A 783 19.44 -6.29 -35.34
C ARG A 783 20.69 -5.42 -35.23
N LEU A 784 21.88 -6.00 -35.17
CA LEU A 784 23.11 -5.22 -35.12
C LEU A 784 23.44 -4.68 -36.52
N PRO A 785 23.72 -3.37 -36.68
CA PRO A 785 24.18 -2.84 -37.96
C PRO A 785 25.52 -3.49 -38.34
N GLU A 786 25.80 -3.53 -39.65
CA GLU A 786 27.11 -3.98 -40.12
C GLU A 786 28.23 -3.09 -39.58
N GLY A 787 29.21 -3.72 -38.92
CA GLY A 787 30.30 -3.01 -38.26
C GLY A 787 31.00 -3.88 -37.21
N GLU A 788 31.92 -3.24 -36.48
CA GLU A 788 32.79 -3.90 -35.49
C GLU A 788 32.00 -4.67 -34.42
N GLN A 789 30.88 -4.13 -33.95
CA GLN A 789 30.06 -4.78 -32.91
C GLN A 789 29.48 -6.11 -33.39
N ARG A 790 28.81 -6.16 -34.55
CA ARG A 790 28.28 -7.41 -35.14
C ARG A 790 29.40 -8.42 -35.38
N GLN A 791 30.52 -7.97 -35.95
CA GLN A 791 31.69 -8.84 -36.19
C GLN A 791 32.30 -9.40 -34.90
N ASN A 792 32.39 -8.61 -33.83
CA ASN A 792 32.97 -9.05 -32.56
C ASN A 792 32.06 -10.06 -31.83
N VAL A 793 30.74 -9.90 -31.92
CA VAL A 793 29.78 -10.89 -31.40
C VAL A 793 29.91 -12.21 -32.17
N LEU A 794 29.85 -12.17 -33.51
CA LEU A 794 30.04 -13.35 -34.38
C LEU A 794 31.35 -14.08 -34.08
N LYS A 795 32.46 -13.35 -33.99
CA LYS A 795 33.80 -13.88 -33.67
C LYS A 795 33.85 -14.52 -32.29
N THR A 796 33.20 -13.93 -31.30
CA THR A 796 33.18 -14.44 -29.92
C THR A 796 32.40 -15.77 -29.83
N PHE A 797 31.25 -15.86 -30.51
CA PHE A 797 30.52 -17.13 -30.65
C PHE A 797 31.31 -18.18 -31.43
N ASP A 798 31.92 -17.85 -32.58
CA ASP A 798 32.77 -18.77 -33.37
C ASP A 798 33.93 -19.35 -32.54
N GLN A 799 34.60 -18.51 -31.75
CA GLN A 799 35.69 -18.93 -30.87
C GLN A 799 35.22 -19.82 -29.72
N PHE A 800 34.08 -19.51 -29.12
CA PHE A 800 33.51 -20.31 -28.04
C PHE A 800 33.04 -21.67 -28.53
N LEU A 801 32.21 -21.69 -29.59
CA LEU A 801 31.65 -22.91 -30.17
C LEU A 801 32.73 -23.82 -30.77
N GLY A 802 33.78 -23.23 -31.37
CA GLY A 802 34.94 -23.99 -31.86
C GLY A 802 35.64 -24.74 -30.72
N LYS A 803 35.98 -24.04 -29.62
CA LYS A 803 36.58 -24.67 -28.44
C LYS A 803 35.68 -25.71 -27.78
N LEU A 804 34.35 -25.52 -27.80
CA LEU A 804 33.40 -26.51 -27.31
C LEU A 804 33.34 -27.77 -28.20
N ALA A 805 33.50 -27.61 -29.52
CA ALA A 805 33.61 -28.73 -30.45
C ALA A 805 34.94 -29.50 -30.28
N ASP A 806 36.03 -28.80 -29.97
CA ASP A 806 37.36 -29.39 -29.72
C ASP A 806 37.43 -30.22 -28.41
N MET A 807 36.50 -30.01 -27.47
CA MET A 807 36.39 -30.77 -26.22
C MET A 807 35.86 -32.20 -26.44
N LYS A 808 36.67 -33.06 -27.08
CA LYS A 808 36.30 -34.44 -27.44
C LYS A 808 36.00 -35.36 -26.25
N GLN A 809 36.54 -35.09 -25.05
CA GLN A 809 36.17 -35.80 -23.82
C GLN A 809 35.01 -35.10 -23.11
N GLY A 810 33.93 -35.83 -22.83
CA GLY A 810 32.78 -35.34 -22.06
C GLY A 810 31.72 -34.57 -22.87
N GLN A 811 31.81 -34.59 -24.19
CA GLN A 811 30.81 -33.99 -25.09
C GLN A 811 29.47 -34.74 -25.01
N SER A 812 28.41 -34.08 -24.52
CA SER A 812 27.05 -34.63 -24.43
C SER A 812 26.25 -34.43 -25.73
N PHE A 813 25.16 -35.18 -25.90
CA PHE A 813 24.18 -34.98 -26.96
C PHE A 813 23.70 -33.51 -27.03
N SER A 814 23.35 -32.92 -25.89
CA SER A 814 22.90 -31.53 -25.79
C SER A 814 23.99 -30.53 -26.18
N SER A 815 25.25 -30.77 -25.80
CA SER A 815 26.36 -29.88 -26.19
C SER A 815 26.64 -29.91 -27.70
N LEU A 816 26.58 -31.08 -28.33
CA LEU A 816 26.67 -31.20 -29.79
C LEU A 816 25.49 -30.55 -30.50
N LEU A 817 24.28 -30.76 -30.00
CA LEU A 817 23.09 -30.19 -30.59
C LEU A 817 23.11 -28.66 -30.51
N TRP A 818 23.52 -28.10 -29.38
CA TRP A 818 23.65 -26.65 -29.25
C TRP A 818 24.71 -26.06 -30.19
N ILE A 819 25.84 -26.76 -30.39
CA ILE A 819 26.82 -26.40 -31.43
C ILE A 819 26.15 -26.37 -32.81
N ALA A 820 25.40 -27.42 -33.16
CA ALA A 820 24.78 -27.58 -34.46
C ALA A 820 23.71 -26.51 -34.74
N GLU A 821 22.78 -26.29 -33.81
CA GLU A 821 21.71 -25.29 -33.87
C GLU A 821 22.27 -23.86 -33.91
N THR A 822 23.28 -23.56 -33.09
CA THR A 822 23.85 -22.19 -33.04
C THR A 822 24.64 -21.88 -34.30
N TYR A 823 25.44 -22.81 -34.83
CA TYR A 823 26.10 -22.60 -36.12
C TYR A 823 25.09 -22.50 -37.27
N PHE A 824 23.97 -23.22 -37.23
CA PHE A 824 22.93 -23.07 -38.24
C PHE A 824 22.32 -21.65 -38.22
N GLY A 825 21.88 -21.18 -37.06
CA GLY A 825 21.33 -19.81 -36.92
C GLY A 825 22.35 -18.71 -37.23
N LEU A 826 23.63 -18.92 -36.88
CA LEU A 826 24.71 -18.00 -37.26
C LEU A 826 24.98 -18.00 -38.76
N ALA A 827 24.88 -19.15 -39.44
CA ALA A 827 25.02 -19.25 -40.88
C ALA A 827 23.89 -18.52 -41.61
N GLU A 828 22.65 -18.67 -41.15
CA GLU A 828 21.50 -17.93 -41.74
C GLU A 828 21.68 -16.40 -41.65
N ALA A 829 22.31 -15.91 -40.57
CA ALA A 829 22.50 -14.49 -40.27
C ALA A 829 23.75 -13.83 -40.93
N VAL A 830 24.49 -14.55 -41.79
CA VAL A 830 25.70 -14.04 -42.46
C VAL A 830 25.79 -14.54 -43.91
N ASP A 831 26.65 -13.90 -44.70
CA ASP A 831 26.83 -14.18 -46.13
C ASP A 831 28.27 -14.62 -46.48
N GLY A 832 28.43 -15.08 -47.72
CA GLY A 832 29.73 -15.42 -48.32
C GLY A 832 30.44 -16.58 -47.62
N GLN A 833 31.78 -16.55 -47.61
CA GLN A 833 32.59 -17.67 -47.10
C GLN A 833 32.35 -18.00 -45.61
N THR A 834 31.90 -17.02 -44.81
CA THR A 834 31.56 -17.24 -43.40
C THR A 834 30.30 -18.09 -43.24
N ARG A 835 29.31 -17.90 -44.12
CA ARG A 835 28.06 -18.67 -44.18
C ARG A 835 28.34 -20.16 -44.39
N GLU A 836 29.11 -20.48 -45.43
CA GLU A 836 29.50 -21.86 -45.75
C GLU A 836 30.26 -22.52 -44.59
N LYS A 837 31.26 -21.83 -44.04
CA LYS A 837 32.03 -22.31 -42.86
C LYS A 837 31.12 -22.63 -41.66
N TYR A 838 30.07 -21.85 -41.43
CA TYR A 838 29.14 -22.10 -40.33
C TYR A 838 28.17 -23.25 -40.65
N PHE A 839 27.65 -23.37 -41.87
CA PHE A 839 26.86 -24.55 -42.25
C PHE A 839 27.68 -25.85 -42.23
N ASP A 840 28.95 -25.82 -42.62
CA ASP A 840 29.87 -26.97 -42.50
C ASP A 840 29.95 -27.44 -41.03
N ARG A 841 30.24 -26.52 -40.10
CA ARG A 841 30.33 -26.84 -38.67
C ARG A 841 29.01 -27.32 -38.06
N SER A 842 27.87 -26.81 -38.57
CA SER A 842 26.56 -27.31 -38.18
C SER A 842 26.33 -28.75 -38.64
N ALA A 843 26.65 -29.05 -39.91
CA ALA A 843 26.54 -30.38 -40.49
C ALA A 843 27.47 -31.40 -39.80
N ASP A 844 28.72 -31.01 -39.50
CA ASP A 844 29.68 -31.84 -38.77
C ASP A 844 29.18 -32.21 -37.36
N ALA A 845 28.57 -31.26 -36.65
CA ALA A 845 28.01 -31.48 -35.32
C ALA A 845 26.78 -32.40 -35.36
N TYR A 846 25.84 -32.20 -36.29
CA TYR A 846 24.72 -33.14 -36.48
C TYR A 846 25.18 -34.54 -36.89
N THR A 847 26.16 -34.65 -37.79
CA THR A 847 26.74 -35.94 -38.20
C THR A 847 27.37 -36.64 -37.00
N SER A 848 28.14 -35.90 -36.18
CA SER A 848 28.72 -36.40 -34.92
C SER A 848 27.67 -36.87 -33.90
N ILE A 849 26.45 -36.30 -33.91
CA ILE A 849 25.34 -36.81 -33.11
C ILE A 849 24.86 -38.16 -33.66
N ILE A 850 24.60 -38.24 -34.97
CA ILE A 850 24.09 -39.46 -35.63
C ILE A 850 25.06 -40.64 -35.44
N GLU A 851 26.37 -40.43 -35.59
CA GLU A 851 27.40 -41.46 -35.33
C GLU A 851 27.38 -41.98 -33.89
N LYS A 852 27.06 -41.12 -32.92
CA LYS A 852 27.03 -41.44 -31.49
C LYS A 852 25.65 -41.88 -30.98
N ILE A 853 24.58 -41.73 -31.77
CA ILE A 853 23.20 -41.81 -31.27
C ILE A 853 22.82 -43.18 -30.71
N ASN A 854 23.46 -44.24 -31.21
CA ASN A 854 23.26 -45.62 -30.77
C ASN A 854 24.13 -46.00 -29.55
N GLN A 855 24.94 -45.09 -29.02
CA GLN A 855 25.74 -45.35 -27.81
C GLN A 855 24.84 -45.33 -26.56
N PRO A 856 24.97 -46.31 -25.64
CA PRO A 856 24.10 -46.39 -24.47
C PRO A 856 24.08 -45.09 -23.64
N LYS A 857 22.88 -44.54 -23.43
CA LYS A 857 22.62 -43.30 -22.68
C LYS A 857 23.26 -42.02 -23.25
N PHE A 858 23.71 -42.01 -24.51
CA PHE A 858 24.23 -40.78 -25.12
C PHE A 858 23.11 -39.78 -25.43
N ALA A 859 22.02 -40.25 -26.04
CA ALA A 859 20.85 -39.46 -26.43
C ALA A 859 19.56 -40.11 -25.91
N PRO A 860 18.44 -39.36 -25.79
CA PRO A 860 17.11 -39.94 -25.52
C PRO A 860 16.66 -40.90 -26.63
N ASP A 861 15.95 -41.96 -26.25
CA ASP A 861 15.38 -42.93 -27.19
C ASP A 861 14.48 -42.24 -28.23
N GLY A 862 14.65 -42.61 -29.50
CA GLY A 862 13.87 -42.02 -30.60
C GLY A 862 14.34 -40.64 -31.08
N SER A 863 15.47 -40.12 -30.61
CA SER A 863 15.99 -38.82 -31.07
C SER A 863 16.45 -38.79 -32.54
N ALA A 864 16.83 -39.94 -33.12
CA ALA A 864 17.50 -40.00 -34.43
C ALA A 864 16.73 -39.35 -35.59
N PRO A 865 15.42 -39.59 -35.80
CA PRO A 865 14.68 -38.95 -36.88
C PRO A 865 14.64 -37.42 -36.77
N GLY A 866 14.55 -36.89 -35.54
CA GLY A 866 14.55 -35.45 -35.29
C GLY A 866 15.90 -34.78 -35.55
N ILE A 867 17.00 -35.52 -35.47
CA ILE A 867 18.35 -35.06 -35.82
C ILE A 867 18.59 -35.19 -37.34
N GLN A 868 18.12 -36.28 -37.96
CA GLN A 868 18.22 -36.49 -39.40
C GLN A 868 17.48 -35.38 -40.20
N LEU A 869 16.29 -34.96 -39.77
CA LEU A 869 15.59 -33.84 -40.41
C LEU A 869 16.34 -32.51 -40.28
N ARG A 870 17.00 -32.26 -39.14
CA ARG A 870 17.81 -31.04 -38.96
C ARG A 870 19.04 -31.07 -39.86
N LEU A 871 19.73 -32.21 -39.97
CA LEU A 871 20.81 -32.38 -40.93
C LEU A 871 20.31 -32.21 -42.37
N ALA A 872 19.10 -32.68 -42.70
CA ALA A 872 18.47 -32.44 -43.99
C ALA A 872 18.30 -30.93 -44.28
N ALA A 873 17.77 -30.16 -43.31
CA ALA A 873 17.64 -28.71 -43.42
C ALA A 873 18.99 -27.98 -43.60
N VAL A 874 20.04 -28.40 -42.88
CA VAL A 874 21.40 -27.86 -43.09
C VAL A 874 21.91 -28.19 -44.50
N GLN A 875 21.74 -29.43 -44.97
CA GLN A 875 22.19 -29.81 -46.30
C GLN A 875 21.39 -29.10 -47.41
N ARG A 876 20.10 -28.82 -47.21
CA ARG A 876 19.29 -27.97 -48.09
C ARG A 876 19.85 -26.55 -48.16
N ALA A 877 20.19 -25.97 -47.01
CA ALA A 877 20.76 -24.62 -46.94
C ALA A 877 22.15 -24.52 -47.58
N ARG A 878 22.92 -25.62 -47.61
CA ARG A 878 24.21 -25.77 -48.33
C ARG A 878 24.06 -26.06 -49.83
N GLY A 879 22.84 -26.18 -50.35
CA GLY A 879 22.60 -26.60 -51.75
C GLY A 879 22.84 -28.08 -52.04
N ASN A 880 23.11 -28.92 -51.02
CA ASN A 880 23.32 -30.35 -51.15
C ASN A 880 21.98 -31.12 -51.19
N TYR A 881 21.10 -30.76 -52.13
CA TYR A 881 19.70 -31.19 -52.14
C TYR A 881 19.51 -32.71 -52.20
N GLU A 882 20.34 -33.44 -52.93
CA GLU A 882 20.25 -34.91 -52.99
C GLU A 882 20.55 -35.56 -51.63
N ALA A 883 21.56 -35.07 -50.90
CA ALA A 883 21.87 -35.55 -49.56
C ALA A 883 20.76 -35.18 -48.58
N ALA A 884 20.27 -33.94 -48.63
CA ALA A 884 19.14 -33.47 -47.83
C ALA A 884 17.90 -34.36 -48.04
N TYR A 885 17.55 -34.62 -49.30
CA TYR A 885 16.39 -35.42 -49.66
C TYR A 885 16.52 -36.86 -49.16
N ASN A 886 17.71 -37.46 -49.29
CA ASN A 886 17.97 -38.81 -48.77
C ASN A 886 17.80 -38.91 -47.24
N TYR A 887 18.21 -37.91 -46.46
CA TYR A 887 17.96 -37.88 -45.01
C TYR A 887 16.46 -37.75 -44.68
N ALA A 888 15.72 -36.90 -45.40
CA ALA A 888 14.27 -36.79 -45.24
C ALA A 888 13.55 -38.10 -45.60
N LEU A 889 13.96 -38.76 -46.69
CA LEU A 889 13.45 -40.07 -47.10
C LEU A 889 13.72 -41.16 -46.05
N GLU A 890 14.88 -41.16 -45.39
CA GLU A 890 15.18 -42.12 -44.32
C GLU A 890 14.16 -42.03 -43.17
N VAL A 891 13.85 -40.80 -42.75
CA VAL A 891 12.82 -40.53 -41.73
C VAL A 891 11.43 -40.93 -42.23
N LEU A 892 11.08 -40.65 -43.49
CA LEU A 892 9.79 -41.00 -44.08
C LEU A 892 9.61 -42.51 -44.29
N ARG A 893 10.68 -43.29 -44.50
CA ARG A 893 10.60 -44.77 -44.51
C ARG A 893 10.22 -45.32 -43.14
N ALA A 894 10.72 -44.71 -42.05
CA ALA A 894 10.38 -45.09 -40.69
C ALA A 894 8.98 -44.59 -40.25
N ASN A 895 8.60 -43.38 -40.67
CA ASN A 895 7.28 -42.79 -40.39
C ASN A 895 6.73 -41.98 -41.58
N PRO A 896 6.00 -42.62 -42.52
CA PRO A 896 5.46 -41.95 -43.71
C PRO A 896 4.44 -40.84 -43.45
N LYS A 897 4.01 -40.66 -42.19
CA LYS A 897 3.00 -39.65 -41.79
C LYS A 897 3.59 -38.54 -40.92
N ALA A 898 4.91 -38.50 -40.73
CA ALA A 898 5.60 -37.44 -40.00
C ALA A 898 5.49 -36.12 -40.76
N LEU A 899 4.55 -35.25 -40.36
CA LEU A 899 4.26 -33.98 -41.05
C LEU A 899 5.50 -33.11 -41.21
N ASN A 900 6.34 -33.00 -40.19
CA ASN A 900 7.61 -32.25 -40.25
C ASN A 900 8.58 -32.82 -41.31
N ALA A 901 8.68 -34.15 -41.43
CA ALA A 901 9.50 -34.79 -42.46
C ALA A 901 8.93 -34.58 -43.87
N GLN A 902 7.60 -34.62 -44.01
CA GLN A 902 6.90 -34.35 -45.27
C GLN A 902 7.09 -32.89 -45.71
N THR A 903 6.97 -31.94 -44.78
CA THR A 903 7.21 -30.51 -45.04
C THR A 903 8.67 -30.24 -45.43
N GLU A 904 9.66 -30.80 -44.71
CA GLU A 904 11.07 -30.62 -45.07
C GLU A 904 11.38 -31.26 -46.45
N ALA A 905 10.84 -32.45 -46.75
CA ALA A 905 11.00 -33.07 -48.07
C ALA A 905 10.43 -32.21 -49.21
N ALA A 906 9.25 -31.59 -49.01
CA ALA A 906 8.66 -30.65 -49.96
C ALA A 906 9.49 -29.36 -50.11
N GLN A 907 10.05 -28.82 -49.01
CA GLN A 907 10.97 -27.67 -49.02
C GLN A 907 12.29 -27.98 -49.75
N ILE A 908 12.83 -29.20 -49.59
CA ILE A 908 14.02 -29.65 -50.32
C ILE A 908 13.76 -29.71 -51.82
N LEU A 909 12.63 -30.30 -52.24
CA LEU A 909 12.25 -30.36 -53.65
C LEU A 909 11.98 -28.97 -54.24
N GLN A 910 11.39 -28.05 -53.47
CA GLN A 910 11.23 -26.65 -53.88
C GLN A 910 12.58 -25.97 -54.10
N ALA A 911 13.45 -25.95 -53.09
CA ALA A 911 14.73 -25.24 -53.16
C ALA A 911 15.68 -25.84 -54.23
N TRP A 912 15.55 -27.15 -54.50
CA TRP A 912 16.24 -27.80 -55.61
C TRP A 912 15.68 -27.37 -56.98
N GLY A 913 14.37 -27.14 -57.06
CA GLY A 913 13.73 -26.53 -58.23
C GLY A 913 14.24 -25.13 -58.54
N GLU A 914 14.23 -24.27 -57.52
CA GLU A 914 14.69 -22.87 -57.56
C GLU A 914 16.17 -22.76 -57.96
N ASN A 915 16.99 -23.74 -57.59
CA ASN A 915 18.43 -23.76 -57.88
C ASN A 915 18.78 -24.67 -59.07
N GLY A 916 18.06 -24.51 -60.18
CA GLY A 916 18.44 -25.07 -61.49
C GLY A 916 18.04 -26.51 -61.76
N SER A 917 17.07 -27.08 -61.04
CA SER A 917 16.44 -28.39 -61.39
C SER A 917 14.91 -28.30 -61.50
N PRO A 918 14.35 -27.62 -62.53
CA PRO A 918 12.93 -27.29 -62.59
C PRO A 918 11.95 -28.48 -62.55
N ASP A 919 12.41 -29.71 -62.85
CA ASP A 919 11.62 -30.92 -62.70
C ASP A 919 11.18 -31.17 -61.24
N LYS A 920 11.95 -30.68 -60.26
CA LYS A 920 11.67 -30.82 -58.83
C LYS A 920 10.49 -29.99 -58.36
N PHE A 921 10.15 -28.87 -59.02
CA PHE A 921 8.94 -28.09 -58.70
C PHE A 921 7.67 -28.93 -58.79
N LYS A 922 7.59 -29.83 -59.80
CA LYS A 922 6.45 -30.74 -59.95
C LYS A 922 6.34 -31.72 -58.78
N LEU A 923 7.47 -32.24 -58.31
CA LEU A 923 7.52 -33.13 -57.13
C LEU A 923 7.20 -32.35 -55.85
N ALA A 924 7.67 -31.12 -55.70
CA ALA A 924 7.36 -30.25 -54.57
C ALA A 924 5.85 -29.92 -54.48
N LEU A 925 5.16 -29.75 -55.61
CA LEU A 925 3.71 -29.52 -55.64
C LEU A 925 2.89 -30.81 -55.43
N MET A 926 3.22 -31.88 -56.16
CA MET A 926 2.38 -33.09 -56.27
C MET A 926 2.75 -34.20 -55.28
N GLY A 927 4.00 -34.24 -54.83
CA GLY A 927 4.62 -35.34 -54.11
C GLY A 927 5.46 -36.25 -55.01
N ASP A 928 6.23 -37.12 -54.38
CA ASP A 928 7.07 -38.11 -55.03
C ASP A 928 6.76 -39.51 -54.45
N SER A 929 6.33 -40.41 -55.33
CA SER A 929 6.04 -41.81 -55.01
C SER A 929 7.07 -42.78 -55.61
N SER A 930 8.16 -42.26 -56.20
CA SER A 930 9.17 -43.03 -56.94
C SER A 930 10.42 -43.34 -56.12
N SER A 931 10.71 -42.56 -55.07
CA SER A 931 11.89 -42.67 -54.19
C SER A 931 11.82 -43.79 -53.13
N GLY A 932 10.79 -44.64 -53.16
CA GLY A 932 10.60 -45.75 -52.22
C GLY A 932 10.10 -45.34 -50.83
N ALA A 933 9.77 -44.06 -50.63
CA ALA A 933 8.94 -43.56 -49.53
C ALA A 933 7.76 -42.77 -50.11
N GLU A 934 6.65 -42.66 -49.40
CA GLU A 934 5.52 -41.79 -49.81
C GLU A 934 5.86 -40.35 -49.41
N VAL A 935 6.28 -39.50 -50.37
CA VAL A 935 6.53 -38.06 -50.12
C VAL A 935 5.32 -37.24 -50.57
N TRP A 936 4.82 -36.38 -49.70
CA TRP A 936 3.72 -35.47 -49.95
C TRP A 936 4.23 -34.14 -50.51
N GLY A 937 3.67 -33.70 -51.62
CA GLY A 937 3.86 -32.33 -52.09
C GLY A 937 3.01 -31.34 -51.29
N TRP A 938 3.32 -30.06 -51.41
CA TRP A 938 2.63 -28.96 -50.73
C TRP A 938 1.11 -28.97 -50.92
N GLY A 939 0.61 -29.37 -52.09
CA GLY A 939 -0.83 -29.53 -52.33
C GLY A 939 -1.48 -30.59 -51.43
N GLN A 940 -0.79 -31.70 -51.18
CA GLN A 940 -1.25 -32.75 -50.26
C GLN A 940 -1.11 -32.32 -48.80
N ILE A 941 -0.04 -31.59 -48.45
CA ILE A 941 0.19 -31.04 -47.10
C ILE A 941 -0.93 -30.05 -46.75
N ALA A 942 -1.21 -29.06 -47.61
CA ALA A 942 -2.28 -28.09 -47.42
C ALA A 942 -3.65 -28.78 -47.27
N GLN A 943 -3.95 -29.78 -48.10
CA GLN A 943 -5.22 -30.53 -48.00
C GLN A 943 -5.34 -31.29 -46.67
N ARG A 944 -4.25 -31.89 -46.16
CA ARG A 944 -4.26 -32.63 -44.89
C ARG A 944 -4.40 -31.70 -43.69
N LEU A 945 -3.74 -30.53 -43.72
CA LEU A 945 -3.87 -29.49 -42.70
C LEU A 945 -5.28 -28.89 -42.69
N GLN A 946 -5.85 -28.59 -43.84
CA GLN A 946 -7.23 -28.12 -43.97
C GLN A 946 -8.22 -29.09 -43.31
N ARG A 947 -8.09 -30.40 -43.54
CA ARG A 947 -8.94 -31.43 -42.90
C ARG A 947 -8.77 -31.50 -41.37
N LEU A 948 -7.64 -31.07 -40.81
CA LEU A 948 -7.46 -30.98 -39.35
C LEU A 948 -8.19 -29.77 -38.79
N ILE A 949 -8.14 -28.63 -39.48
CA ILE A 949 -8.88 -27.40 -39.14
C ILE A 949 -10.39 -27.66 -39.22
N GLU A 950 -10.88 -28.24 -40.33
CA GLU A 950 -12.28 -28.65 -40.51
C GLU A 950 -12.77 -29.67 -39.45
N ALA A 951 -11.85 -30.42 -38.84
CA ALA A 951 -12.14 -31.37 -37.76
C ALA A 951 -12.02 -30.77 -36.35
N GLY A 952 -11.91 -29.44 -36.21
CA GLY A 952 -11.79 -28.75 -34.91
C GLY A 952 -10.48 -29.05 -34.19
N ARG A 953 -9.37 -29.19 -34.94
CA ARG A 953 -8.00 -29.34 -34.43
C ARG A 953 -7.11 -28.17 -34.87
N ASP A 954 -7.70 -27.00 -34.95
CA ASP A 954 -7.14 -25.71 -35.31
C ASP A 954 -6.28 -25.12 -34.19
N THR A 955 -5.07 -25.66 -34.01
CA THR A 955 -4.05 -24.99 -33.20
C THR A 955 -3.35 -23.88 -34.00
N PRO A 956 -2.81 -22.83 -33.36
CA PRO A 956 -2.09 -21.76 -34.07
C PRO A 956 -0.98 -22.28 -35.00
N ALA A 957 -0.23 -23.31 -34.59
CA ALA A 957 0.81 -23.93 -35.43
C ALA A 957 0.24 -24.70 -36.65
N ILE A 958 -0.96 -25.29 -36.54
CA ILE A 958 -1.63 -25.97 -37.67
C ILE A 958 -2.20 -24.93 -38.65
N ILE A 959 -2.76 -23.83 -38.14
CA ILE A 959 -3.20 -22.69 -38.94
C ILE A 959 -2.00 -22.10 -39.69
N ASP A 960 -0.92 -21.77 -38.99
CA ASP A 960 0.30 -21.21 -39.59
C ASP A 960 0.91 -22.12 -40.67
N SER A 961 1.04 -23.42 -40.38
CA SER A 961 1.48 -24.41 -41.38
C SER A 961 0.56 -24.49 -42.61
N TYR A 962 -0.76 -24.31 -42.42
CA TYR A 962 -1.72 -24.30 -43.52
C TYR A 962 -1.58 -23.03 -44.37
N LEU A 963 -1.43 -21.87 -43.73
CA LEU A 963 -1.17 -20.59 -44.40
C LEU A 963 0.16 -20.65 -45.16
N GLN A 964 1.22 -21.22 -44.58
CA GLN A 964 2.49 -21.44 -45.29
C GLN A 964 2.31 -22.35 -46.50
N ALA A 965 1.71 -23.54 -46.33
CA ALA A 965 1.54 -24.48 -47.43
C ALA A 965 0.70 -23.90 -48.58
N ARG A 966 -0.32 -23.09 -48.27
CA ARG A 966 -1.15 -22.39 -49.27
C ARG A 966 -0.38 -21.31 -50.03
N TYR A 967 0.45 -20.52 -49.33
CA TYR A 967 1.31 -19.50 -49.91
C TYR A 967 2.35 -20.16 -50.85
N THR A 968 3.04 -21.18 -50.37
CA THR A 968 4.12 -21.86 -51.10
C THR A 968 3.63 -22.59 -52.36
N ILE A 969 2.37 -23.06 -52.42
CA ILE A 969 1.81 -23.59 -53.68
C ILE A 969 1.77 -22.52 -54.78
N ALA A 970 1.33 -21.30 -54.46
CA ALA A 970 1.27 -20.20 -55.43
C ALA A 970 2.66 -19.69 -55.80
N GLU A 971 3.58 -19.62 -54.83
CA GLU A 971 4.98 -19.26 -55.02
C GLU A 971 5.70 -20.25 -55.96
N ILE A 972 5.63 -21.56 -55.70
CA ILE A 972 6.22 -22.56 -56.60
C ILE A 972 5.59 -22.50 -58.01
N THR A 973 4.26 -22.31 -58.09
CA THR A 973 3.59 -22.16 -59.39
C THR A 973 4.13 -20.93 -60.14
N ARG A 974 4.37 -19.82 -59.45
CA ARG A 974 4.99 -18.60 -60.01
C ARG A 974 6.43 -18.84 -60.48
N GLU A 975 7.31 -19.38 -59.63
CA GLU A 975 8.71 -19.58 -60.01
C GLU A 975 8.86 -20.60 -61.14
N SER A 976 8.12 -21.72 -61.08
CA SER A 976 8.09 -22.71 -62.18
C SER A 976 7.52 -22.17 -63.50
N ALA A 977 6.75 -21.08 -63.45
CA ALA A 977 6.24 -20.41 -64.64
C ALA A 977 7.24 -19.42 -65.26
N LYS A 978 8.19 -18.87 -64.49
CA LYS A 978 9.28 -18.03 -65.01
C LYS A 978 10.29 -18.84 -65.82
N GLU A 979 10.52 -20.10 -65.44
CA GLU A 979 11.32 -21.07 -66.20
C GLU A 979 10.65 -21.50 -67.52
N GLN A 980 9.37 -21.18 -67.73
CA GLN A 980 8.62 -21.47 -68.95
C GLN A 980 8.57 -20.25 -69.88
N SER A 981 9.00 -20.42 -71.13
CA SER A 981 8.95 -19.36 -72.13
C SER A 981 7.61 -19.34 -72.91
N GLY A 982 7.10 -18.14 -73.16
CA GLY A 982 5.88 -17.94 -73.97
C GLY A 982 4.58 -18.01 -73.17
N ASP A 983 3.50 -18.40 -73.84
CA ASP A 983 2.14 -18.33 -73.28
C ASP A 983 1.91 -19.33 -72.13
N ALA A 984 2.63 -20.47 -72.11
CA ALA A 984 2.52 -21.47 -71.04
C ALA A 984 2.88 -20.89 -69.64
N GLY A 985 3.96 -20.09 -69.56
CA GLY A 985 4.31 -19.38 -68.32
C GLY A 985 3.25 -18.37 -67.89
N LYS A 986 2.61 -17.67 -68.85
CA LYS A 986 1.50 -16.75 -68.54
C LYS A 986 0.24 -17.48 -68.06
N GLU A 987 -0.05 -18.67 -68.58
CA GLU A 987 -1.16 -19.50 -68.10
C GLU A 987 -0.91 -19.99 -66.66
N ASP A 988 0.30 -20.47 -66.34
CA ASP A 988 0.63 -20.91 -64.99
C ASP A 988 0.68 -19.75 -63.97
N LEU A 989 1.21 -18.58 -64.35
CA LEU A 989 1.11 -17.36 -63.54
C LEU A 989 -0.36 -16.96 -63.30
N SER A 990 -1.21 -17.03 -64.34
CA SER A 990 -2.64 -16.76 -64.21
C SER A 990 -3.34 -17.76 -63.27
N ARG A 991 -2.88 -19.03 -63.25
CA ARG A 991 -3.35 -20.06 -62.33
C ARG A 991 -2.92 -19.77 -60.89
N ALA A 992 -1.68 -19.36 -60.66
CA ALA A 992 -1.19 -18.93 -59.35
C ALA A 992 -2.00 -17.73 -58.82
N ARG A 993 -2.23 -16.73 -59.67
CA ARG A 993 -3.10 -15.56 -59.37
C ARG A 993 -4.51 -15.99 -58.96
N GLN A 994 -5.13 -16.92 -59.69
CA GLN A 994 -6.47 -17.43 -59.35
C GLN A 994 -6.49 -18.23 -58.05
N GLN A 995 -5.45 -19.03 -57.76
CA GLN A 995 -5.35 -19.78 -56.51
C GLN A 995 -5.34 -18.85 -55.28
N LEU A 996 -4.62 -17.72 -55.35
CA LEU A 996 -4.59 -16.72 -54.29
C LEU A 996 -5.95 -16.04 -54.08
N LEU A 997 -6.63 -15.64 -55.17
CA LEU A 997 -7.99 -15.09 -55.10
C LEU A 997 -9.00 -16.06 -54.49
N ILE A 998 -8.97 -17.33 -54.92
CA ILE A 998 -9.84 -18.37 -54.35
C ILE A 998 -9.53 -18.59 -52.88
N PHE A 999 -8.25 -18.68 -52.50
CA PHE A 999 -7.84 -18.83 -51.11
C PHE A 999 -8.33 -17.68 -50.22
N ALA A 1000 -8.16 -16.42 -50.67
CA ALA A 1000 -8.63 -15.23 -49.96
C ALA A 1000 -10.17 -15.19 -49.84
N ALA A 1001 -10.90 -15.65 -50.86
CA ALA A 1001 -12.36 -15.66 -50.86
C ALA A 1001 -12.98 -16.75 -49.96
N VAL A 1002 -12.31 -17.89 -49.76
CA VAL A 1002 -12.87 -19.03 -48.99
C VAL A 1002 -12.30 -19.20 -47.58
N THR A 1003 -11.28 -18.43 -47.21
CA THR A 1003 -10.65 -18.49 -45.89
C THR A 1003 -11.12 -17.30 -45.04
N PRO A 1004 -11.66 -17.50 -43.82
CA PRO A 1004 -12.07 -16.39 -42.95
C PRO A 1004 -10.92 -15.42 -42.70
N ARG A 1005 -11.17 -14.12 -42.78
CA ARG A 1005 -10.10 -13.11 -42.61
C ARG A 1005 -9.51 -13.12 -41.20
N GLU A 1006 -10.30 -13.51 -40.21
CA GLU A 1006 -9.89 -13.70 -38.82
C GLU A 1006 -8.89 -14.87 -38.64
N MET A 1007 -8.81 -15.79 -39.61
CA MET A 1007 -7.85 -16.91 -39.61
C MET A 1007 -6.49 -16.51 -40.22
N ILE A 1008 -6.44 -15.42 -41.00
CA ILE A 1008 -5.21 -14.94 -41.65
C ILE A 1008 -4.71 -13.72 -40.86
N SER A 1009 -3.52 -13.82 -40.25
CA SER A 1009 -2.89 -12.68 -39.59
C SER A 1009 -2.55 -11.57 -40.59
N ASP A 1010 -2.42 -10.33 -40.12
CA ASP A 1010 -2.10 -9.20 -41.00
C ASP A 1010 -0.71 -9.36 -41.66
N GLU A 1011 0.23 -10.02 -40.98
CA GLU A 1011 1.52 -10.41 -41.56
C GLU A 1011 1.35 -11.39 -42.74
N TRP A 1012 0.56 -12.46 -42.55
CA TRP A 1012 0.28 -13.41 -43.62
C TRP A 1012 -0.48 -12.74 -44.76
N TRP A 1013 -1.46 -11.88 -44.45
CA TRP A 1013 -2.20 -11.12 -45.46
C TRP A 1013 -1.26 -10.25 -46.31
N GLY A 1014 -0.31 -9.54 -45.68
CA GLY A 1014 0.70 -8.75 -46.38
C GLY A 1014 1.59 -9.60 -47.31
N ARG A 1015 2.02 -10.79 -46.86
CA ARG A 1015 2.78 -11.74 -47.72
C ARG A 1015 1.95 -12.21 -48.91
N TYR A 1016 0.68 -12.54 -48.71
CA TYR A 1016 -0.25 -12.97 -49.75
C TYR A 1016 -0.54 -11.87 -50.77
N ASP A 1017 -0.78 -10.65 -50.31
CA ASP A 1017 -0.98 -9.47 -51.15
C ASP A 1017 0.27 -9.16 -51.98
N GLN A 1018 1.45 -9.16 -51.36
CA GLN A 1018 2.71 -8.95 -52.06
C GLN A 1018 2.94 -10.00 -53.16
N LEU A 1019 2.75 -11.30 -52.86
CA LEU A 1019 2.87 -12.36 -53.87
C LEU A 1019 1.83 -12.22 -54.98
N TYR A 1020 0.60 -11.83 -54.66
CA TYR A 1020 -0.46 -11.57 -55.64
C TYR A 1020 -0.11 -10.39 -56.57
N GLN A 1021 0.48 -9.33 -56.03
CA GLN A 1021 0.98 -8.19 -56.81
C GLN A 1021 2.21 -8.54 -57.67
N ASP A 1022 3.12 -9.36 -57.15
CA ASP A 1022 4.30 -9.81 -57.87
C ASP A 1022 3.96 -10.74 -59.03
N ILE A 1023 2.98 -11.65 -58.86
CA ILE A 1023 2.44 -12.45 -59.97
C ILE A 1023 1.81 -11.55 -61.04
N GLN A 1024 1.09 -10.48 -60.66
CA GLN A 1024 0.54 -9.53 -61.63
C GLN A 1024 1.64 -8.77 -62.41
N ARG A 1025 2.71 -8.36 -61.72
CA ARG A 1025 3.89 -7.75 -62.36
C ARG A 1025 4.53 -8.71 -63.37
N ASP A 1026 4.69 -9.98 -63.01
CA ASP A 1026 5.25 -11.01 -63.90
C ASP A 1026 4.34 -11.29 -65.12
N ILE A 1027 3.01 -11.30 -64.95
CA ILE A 1027 2.04 -11.44 -66.06
C ILE A 1027 2.11 -10.23 -67.02
N ALA A 1028 2.20 -9.02 -66.47
CA ALA A 1028 2.30 -7.79 -67.24
C ALA A 1028 3.65 -7.67 -67.98
N GLY A 1029 4.73 -8.15 -67.36
CA GLY A 1029 6.10 -7.98 -67.85
C GLY A 1029 6.57 -6.52 -67.74
N ASN A 1030 7.46 -6.10 -68.64
CA ASN A 1030 8.08 -4.76 -68.64
C ASN A 1030 7.13 -3.64 -69.13
N VAL A 1031 5.88 -3.60 -68.65
CA VAL A 1031 4.93 -2.51 -68.93
C VAL A 1031 5.21 -1.33 -67.99
N VAL A 1032 5.79 -0.28 -68.55
CA VAL A 1032 6.11 0.96 -67.82
C VAL A 1032 4.83 1.57 -67.25
N GLY A 1033 4.80 1.78 -65.93
CA GLY A 1033 3.67 2.39 -65.22
C GLY A 1033 2.56 1.42 -64.80
N PHE A 1034 2.73 0.10 -64.97
CA PHE A 1034 1.79 -0.88 -64.42
C PHE A 1034 1.73 -0.81 -62.89
N GLN A 1035 0.52 -0.72 -62.35
CA GLN A 1035 0.22 -0.80 -60.92
C GLN A 1035 -0.59 -2.07 -60.67
N PRO A 1036 -0.09 -3.04 -59.89
CA PRO A 1036 -0.86 -4.23 -59.58
C PRO A 1036 -2.00 -3.91 -58.60
N GLU A 1037 -3.12 -4.61 -58.74
CA GLU A 1037 -4.24 -4.48 -57.81
C GLU A 1037 -3.93 -5.21 -56.50
N PRO A 1038 -4.28 -4.65 -55.32
CA PRO A 1038 -4.12 -5.37 -54.06
C PRO A 1038 -5.09 -6.55 -53.97
N LEU A 1039 -4.71 -7.57 -53.19
CA LEU A 1039 -5.58 -8.70 -52.89
C LEU A 1039 -6.81 -8.23 -52.10
N ALA A 1040 -8.01 -8.51 -52.62
CA ALA A 1040 -9.27 -8.11 -52.00
C ALA A 1040 -9.67 -9.08 -50.87
N ALA A 1041 -10.07 -8.54 -49.73
CA ALA A 1041 -10.73 -9.30 -48.67
C ALA A 1041 -12.17 -9.67 -49.10
N PRO A 1042 -12.72 -10.82 -48.67
CA PRO A 1042 -14.09 -11.19 -48.96
C PRO A 1042 -15.06 -10.17 -48.33
N GLU A 1043 -15.97 -9.62 -49.12
CA GLU A 1043 -17.07 -8.80 -48.61
C GLU A 1043 -17.88 -9.61 -47.59
N LYS A 1044 -18.18 -9.02 -46.42
CA LYS A 1044 -19.05 -9.65 -45.43
C LYS A 1044 -20.43 -9.82 -46.02
N TYR A 1045 -20.78 -11.06 -46.38
CA TYR A 1045 -22.12 -11.42 -46.85
C TYR A 1045 -23.12 -11.31 -45.69
N GLU A 1046 -23.70 -10.12 -45.51
CA GLU A 1046 -24.92 -9.95 -44.73
C GLU A 1046 -26.09 -10.50 -45.56
N PRO A 1047 -26.79 -11.56 -45.11
CA PRO A 1047 -27.92 -12.10 -45.87
C PRO A 1047 -29.07 -11.09 -45.88
N GLU A 1048 -29.47 -10.62 -47.07
CA GLU A 1048 -30.61 -9.70 -47.23
C GLU A 1048 -31.90 -10.29 -46.62
N VAL A 1049 -32.30 -9.74 -45.47
CA VAL A 1049 -33.61 -10.04 -44.88
C VAL A 1049 -34.67 -9.21 -45.60
N VAL A 1050 -35.27 -9.79 -46.64
CA VAL A 1050 -36.39 -9.21 -47.38
C VAL A 1050 -37.55 -8.92 -46.41
N THR A 1051 -37.73 -7.64 -46.06
CA THR A 1051 -38.80 -7.17 -45.18
C THR A 1051 -39.94 -6.57 -45.99
N THR A 1052 -41.13 -7.16 -45.92
CA THR A 1052 -42.33 -6.63 -46.57
C THR A 1052 -42.93 -5.47 -45.78
N ALA A 1053 -42.75 -4.27 -46.33
CA ALA A 1053 -43.61 -3.09 -46.25
C ALA A 1053 -44.28 -2.67 -44.90
N LYS A 1054 -43.93 -1.47 -44.43
CA LYS A 1054 -44.87 -0.54 -43.79
C LYS A 1054 -44.70 0.89 -44.34
N PRO A 1055 -45.78 1.65 -44.62
CA PRO A 1055 -45.66 3.02 -45.11
C PRO A 1055 -45.55 4.10 -44.00
N VAL A 1056 -44.53 4.96 -44.15
CA VAL A 1056 -44.51 6.43 -43.90
C VAL A 1056 -44.65 7.01 -42.47
N THR A 1057 -43.47 7.25 -41.87
CA THR A 1057 -42.87 8.44 -41.16
C THR A 1057 -43.63 9.79 -41.05
N PRO A 1058 -43.13 10.86 -40.33
CA PRO A 1058 -41.89 11.07 -39.48
C PRO A 1058 -42.14 11.83 -38.12
N PRO A 1059 -41.14 12.42 -37.38
CA PRO A 1059 -39.79 11.97 -36.95
C PRO A 1059 -39.49 12.20 -35.42
N ALA A 1060 -38.20 12.02 -35.04
CA ALA A 1060 -37.47 12.43 -33.79
C ALA A 1060 -37.40 11.40 -32.65
N VAL A 1061 -36.32 10.60 -32.46
CA VAL A 1061 -34.87 10.88 -32.16
C VAL A 1061 -34.55 11.08 -30.67
N VAL A 1062 -33.86 10.09 -30.06
CA VAL A 1062 -32.71 10.22 -29.12
C VAL A 1062 -31.91 8.86 -29.12
N PRO A 1063 -30.68 8.74 -28.57
CA PRO A 1063 -29.57 8.21 -29.36
C PRO A 1063 -28.96 6.87 -28.87
N THR A 1064 -28.05 6.35 -29.71
CA THR A 1064 -27.20 5.17 -29.51
C THR A 1064 -26.05 5.37 -28.53
N ALA A 1065 -25.74 4.34 -27.74
CA ALA A 1065 -24.40 4.07 -27.22
C ALA A 1065 -23.70 3.03 -28.14
N PRO A 1066 -22.37 3.10 -28.33
CA PRO A 1066 -21.64 2.11 -29.11
C PRO A 1066 -21.30 0.86 -28.27
N THR A 1067 -21.39 -0.33 -28.88
CA THR A 1067 -21.00 -1.61 -28.26
C THR A 1067 -19.64 -2.07 -28.81
N VAL A 1068 -18.87 -2.72 -27.94
CA VAL A 1068 -17.45 -3.08 -28.09
C VAL A 1068 -17.20 -4.26 -29.04
N ALA A 1069 -16.06 -4.25 -29.72
CA ALA A 1069 -15.56 -5.34 -30.58
C ALA A 1069 -14.78 -6.41 -29.78
N PRO A 1070 -14.76 -7.68 -30.20
CA PRO A 1070 -14.05 -8.76 -29.49
C PRO A 1070 -12.51 -8.64 -29.63
N PRO A 1071 -11.73 -9.09 -28.63
CA PRO A 1071 -10.28 -8.93 -28.60
C PRO A 1071 -9.53 -9.97 -29.46
N PRO A 1072 -8.37 -9.60 -30.06
CA PRO A 1072 -7.54 -10.48 -30.88
C PRO A 1072 -6.67 -11.47 -30.05
N THR A 1073 -6.22 -12.55 -30.69
CA THR A 1073 -5.57 -13.68 -30.03
C THR A 1073 -4.19 -14.03 -30.62
N SER A 1074 -3.10 -13.44 -30.11
CA SER A 1074 -1.75 -14.00 -30.21
C SER A 1074 -0.71 -13.23 -29.37
N THR A 1075 -0.55 -13.57 -28.09
CA THR A 1075 0.46 -12.93 -27.21
C THR A 1075 1.33 -13.98 -26.53
N ASN A 1076 2.63 -13.68 -26.36
CA ASN A 1076 3.64 -14.63 -25.90
C ASN A 1076 3.56 -14.82 -24.36
N TRP A 1077 2.67 -15.73 -23.94
CA TRP A 1077 2.18 -15.93 -22.54
C TRP A 1077 3.25 -16.06 -21.44
N LEU A 1078 4.49 -16.40 -21.80
CA LEU A 1078 5.54 -16.81 -20.86
C LEU A 1078 6.20 -15.62 -20.12
N LEU A 1079 6.20 -14.42 -20.71
CA LEU A 1079 6.69 -13.18 -20.06
C LEU A 1079 5.58 -12.45 -19.29
N VAL A 1080 4.37 -12.38 -19.85
CA VAL A 1080 3.20 -11.73 -19.21
C VAL A 1080 2.77 -12.51 -17.95
N GLY A 1081 2.77 -13.85 -17.99
CA GLY A 1081 2.27 -14.70 -16.91
C GLY A 1081 3.05 -14.63 -15.59
N VAL A 1082 4.33 -14.23 -15.61
CA VAL A 1082 5.15 -14.14 -14.38
C VAL A 1082 5.04 -12.76 -13.73
N GLY A 1083 5.04 -11.68 -14.51
CA GLY A 1083 4.91 -10.31 -13.99
C GLY A 1083 3.56 -10.05 -13.31
N VAL A 1084 2.46 -10.53 -13.91
CA VAL A 1084 1.09 -10.28 -13.41
C VAL A 1084 0.78 -11.04 -12.12
N LEU A 1085 1.33 -12.24 -11.91
CA LEU A 1085 1.03 -13.06 -10.72
C LEU A 1085 1.76 -12.60 -9.45
N ILE A 1086 2.96 -12.02 -9.56
CA ILE A 1086 3.76 -11.65 -8.38
C ILE A 1086 3.22 -10.35 -7.75
N ALA A 1087 2.82 -9.36 -8.55
CA ALA A 1087 2.25 -8.10 -8.05
C ALA A 1087 0.91 -8.29 -7.29
N VAL A 1088 0.17 -9.36 -7.60
CA VAL A 1088 -1.08 -9.71 -6.91
C VAL A 1088 -0.82 -10.43 -5.58
N GLY A 1089 0.30 -11.14 -5.44
CA GLY A 1089 0.57 -12.02 -4.29
C GLY A 1089 0.77 -11.31 -2.93
N VAL A 1090 1.20 -10.05 -2.93
CA VAL A 1090 1.60 -9.34 -1.69
C VAL A 1090 0.50 -8.42 -1.15
N THR A 1091 -0.30 -7.78 -2.00
CA THR A 1091 -1.45 -6.94 -1.58
C THR A 1091 -2.73 -7.75 -1.29
N VAL A 1092 -2.91 -8.93 -1.88
CA VAL A 1092 -4.13 -9.73 -1.75
C VAL A 1092 -4.10 -10.70 -0.56
N GLY A 1093 -2.98 -10.76 0.18
CA GLY A 1093 -2.76 -11.65 1.33
C GLY A 1093 -3.78 -11.55 2.47
N PHE A 1094 -4.56 -10.46 2.54
CA PHE A 1094 -5.63 -10.28 3.53
C PHE A 1094 -7.06 -10.59 3.01
N VAL A 1095 -7.28 -10.74 1.70
CA VAL A 1095 -8.64 -10.84 1.11
C VAL A 1095 -8.97 -12.26 0.59
N VAL A 1096 -8.01 -13.01 0.04
CA VAL A 1096 -8.32 -14.28 -0.67
C VAL A 1096 -8.54 -15.52 0.23
N MET A 1097 -8.25 -15.46 1.53
CA MET A 1097 -8.46 -16.60 2.47
C MET A 1097 -9.92 -16.84 2.91
N ALA A 1098 -10.88 -16.05 2.40
CA ALA A 1098 -12.31 -16.15 2.73
C ALA A 1098 -13.21 -16.67 1.58
N GLY A 1099 -12.72 -16.73 0.33
CA GLY A 1099 -13.54 -16.84 -0.87
C GLY A 1099 -13.56 -18.21 -1.59
N SER A 1100 -13.70 -19.34 -0.89
CA SER A 1100 -13.91 -20.64 -1.57
C SER A 1100 -14.75 -21.63 -0.77
N GLY A 1101 -15.96 -21.92 -1.29
CA GLY A 1101 -16.79 -23.06 -0.86
C GLY A 1101 -18.20 -22.71 -0.38
N GLY A 1102 -19.16 -22.65 -1.31
CA GLY A 1102 -20.59 -22.64 -0.95
C GLY A 1102 -21.51 -21.98 -1.99
N GLY A 1103 -21.89 -22.72 -3.03
CA GLY A 1103 -22.90 -22.22 -3.99
C GLY A 1103 -24.24 -21.93 -3.31
N ARG A 1104 -24.73 -20.69 -3.43
CA ARG A 1104 -26.07 -20.28 -2.97
C ARG A 1104 -26.87 -19.72 -4.15
N LYS A 1105 -28.15 -20.08 -4.20
CA LYS A 1105 -29.04 -19.82 -5.34
C LYS A 1105 -29.40 -18.33 -5.43
N HIS A 1106 -29.33 -17.77 -6.64
CA HIS A 1106 -29.74 -16.38 -6.90
C HIS A 1106 -31.22 -16.14 -6.58
N ARG A 1107 -31.51 -15.01 -5.94
CA ARG A 1107 -32.84 -14.40 -5.89
C ARG A 1107 -32.87 -13.27 -6.93
N ARG A 1108 -33.71 -13.38 -7.96
CA ARG A 1108 -33.93 -12.29 -8.92
C ARG A 1108 -34.55 -11.10 -8.20
N TYR A 1109 -33.94 -9.92 -8.29
CA TYR A 1109 -34.61 -8.67 -7.97
C TYR A 1109 -35.39 -8.18 -9.20
N THR A 1110 -36.67 -7.88 -9.00
CA THR A 1110 -37.51 -7.18 -9.98
C THR A 1110 -37.27 -5.69 -9.92
N SER A 1111 -37.15 -5.03 -11.06
CA SER A 1111 -37.01 -3.58 -11.18
C SER A 1111 -38.24 -2.84 -10.66
N ALA A 1112 -38.01 -1.73 -9.95
CA ALA A 1112 -39.03 -0.74 -9.62
C ALA A 1112 -39.00 0.41 -10.65
N PRO A 1113 -40.15 1.02 -11.00
CA PRO A 1113 -40.22 2.05 -12.05
C PRO A 1113 -39.68 3.42 -11.58
N PRO A 1114 -39.25 4.30 -12.51
CA PRO A 1114 -38.53 5.52 -12.18
C PRO A 1114 -39.43 6.63 -11.61
N LEU A 1115 -38.94 7.31 -10.57
CA LEU A 1115 -39.52 8.55 -10.04
C LEU A 1115 -39.13 9.74 -10.93
N LYS A 1116 -40.12 10.59 -11.26
CA LYS A 1116 -39.93 11.77 -12.11
C LYS A 1116 -39.06 12.84 -11.44
N SER A 1117 -38.25 13.51 -12.27
CA SER A 1117 -37.40 14.63 -11.91
C SER A 1117 -38.18 15.82 -11.32
N ARG A 1118 -37.64 16.44 -10.27
CA ARG A 1118 -38.17 17.67 -9.68
C ARG A 1118 -37.34 18.85 -10.21
N GLN A 1119 -37.94 19.68 -11.06
CA GLN A 1119 -37.26 20.86 -11.63
C GLN A 1119 -37.03 21.95 -10.57
N LYS A 1120 -35.99 22.77 -10.82
CA LYS A 1120 -35.70 24.03 -10.11
C LYS A 1120 -36.92 24.94 -10.07
N ALA A 1121 -37.06 25.70 -8.99
CA ALA A 1121 -37.90 26.89 -8.92
C ALA A 1121 -37.06 28.08 -8.47
N GLU A 1122 -37.12 29.19 -9.21
CA GLU A 1122 -36.74 30.52 -8.75
C GLU A 1122 -38.00 31.40 -8.55
N PRO A 1123 -37.92 32.50 -7.79
CA PRO A 1123 -39.06 33.01 -7.04
C PRO A 1123 -39.72 34.27 -7.66
N ALA A 1124 -41.02 34.46 -7.40
CA ALA A 1124 -41.65 35.78 -7.47
C ALA A 1124 -42.88 35.93 -6.55
N SER A 1125 -42.82 36.96 -5.71
CA SER A 1125 -43.90 37.85 -5.25
C SER A 1125 -45.35 37.33 -5.04
N GLY A 1126 -45.88 37.65 -3.86
CA GLY A 1126 -46.88 38.74 -3.84
C GLY A 1126 -48.28 38.44 -3.29
N SER A 1127 -48.53 38.93 -2.07
CA SER A 1127 -49.85 39.23 -1.46
C SER A 1127 -50.83 38.07 -1.22
N GLY A 1128 -51.64 38.08 -0.15
CA GLY A 1128 -51.60 38.96 1.01
C GLY A 1128 -52.76 38.76 2.01
N LYS A 1129 -52.58 39.35 3.20
CA LYS A 1129 -53.61 39.77 4.19
C LYS A 1129 -54.65 38.75 4.71
N LYS A 1130 -54.62 38.62 6.05
CA LYS A 1130 -55.77 38.46 6.99
C LYS A 1130 -56.46 37.08 7.00
N THR A 1131 -57.00 36.56 8.12
CA THR A 1131 -57.25 37.16 9.46
C THR A 1131 -57.23 36.14 10.61
N ARG A 1132 -56.79 36.61 11.78
CA ARG A 1132 -57.10 36.23 13.18
C ARG A 1132 -58.09 35.08 13.52
N SER A 1133 -57.78 34.48 14.68
CA SER A 1133 -58.66 34.02 15.79
C SER A 1133 -59.36 32.65 15.66
N ALA A 1134 -59.72 31.97 16.76
CA ALA A 1134 -59.18 31.88 18.14
C ALA A 1134 -59.95 30.79 18.93
N SER A 1135 -59.38 30.32 20.04
CA SER A 1135 -60.07 29.61 21.16
C SER A 1135 -60.61 28.18 20.84
N ALA A 1136 -60.24 27.16 21.62
CA ALA A 1136 -60.89 26.71 22.89
C ALA A 1136 -62.16 25.89 22.63
N SER A 1137 -62.58 24.89 23.42
CA SER A 1137 -61.97 24.13 24.52
C SER A 1137 -62.97 23.03 24.95
N SER A 1138 -62.55 22.02 25.72
CA SER A 1138 -63.43 21.14 26.52
C SER A 1138 -64.35 20.16 25.74
N SER A 1139 -64.94 19.10 26.32
CA SER A 1139 -64.47 18.18 27.38
C SER A 1139 -65.45 17.01 27.54
N ALA A 1140 -64.91 15.82 27.80
CA ALA A 1140 -65.42 14.79 28.73
C ALA A 1140 -66.73 13.98 28.45
N THR A 1141 -66.67 12.75 29.01
CA THR A 1141 -67.75 11.88 29.55
C THR A 1141 -68.27 10.79 28.58
N ALA A 1142 -67.79 9.54 28.63
CA ALA A 1142 -68.09 8.44 29.58
C ALA A 1142 -69.56 7.95 29.51
N THR A 1143 -69.93 6.65 29.58
CA THR A 1143 -69.52 5.63 30.58
C THR A 1143 -70.06 4.20 30.27
N LYS A 1144 -69.54 3.15 30.96
CA LYS A 1144 -70.25 1.91 31.46
C LYS A 1144 -70.66 0.80 30.43
N LYS A 1145 -70.70 -0.52 30.76
CA LYS A 1145 -70.20 -1.38 31.89
C LYS A 1145 -70.37 -2.92 31.61
N ARG A 1146 -69.83 -3.77 32.51
CA ARG A 1146 -69.99 -5.25 32.75
C ARG A 1146 -68.95 -6.16 32.01
N THR A 1147 -68.03 -6.94 32.62
CA THR A 1147 -67.98 -7.96 33.74
C THR A 1147 -68.59 -9.33 33.35
N VAL A 1148 -67.94 -10.51 33.47
CA VAL A 1148 -67.51 -11.22 34.72
C VAL A 1148 -66.62 -12.50 34.45
N LYS A 1149 -65.59 -12.73 35.30
CA LYS A 1149 -64.91 -14.00 35.79
C LYS A 1149 -64.63 -15.27 34.93
N ARG A 1150 -63.41 -15.81 35.16
CA ARG A 1150 -63.00 -17.15 35.72
C ARG A 1150 -62.08 -18.09 34.89
N ARG A 1151 -61.14 -18.71 35.64
CA ARG A 1151 -60.07 -19.70 35.31
C ARG A 1151 -60.62 -21.13 35.03
N PRO A 1152 -59.89 -22.06 34.37
CA PRO A 1152 -58.87 -22.89 35.07
C PRO A 1152 -57.59 -23.33 34.28
N LYS A 1153 -56.72 -24.04 35.00
CA LYS A 1153 -55.47 -24.79 34.66
C LYS A 1153 -55.77 -26.30 34.99
N PRO A 1154 -54.84 -27.28 35.02
CA PRO A 1154 -53.62 -27.65 34.27
C PRO A 1154 -53.90 -29.00 33.51
N PRO A 1155 -53.01 -30.01 33.27
CA PRO A 1155 -51.56 -30.23 33.53
C PRO A 1155 -50.78 -30.75 32.27
N GLU A 1156 -49.66 -31.50 32.24
CA GLU A 1156 -48.81 -32.25 33.22
C GLU A 1156 -47.33 -32.34 32.73
N ALA A 1157 -46.57 -33.36 33.17
CA ALA A 1157 -45.19 -33.77 32.82
C ALA A 1157 -45.16 -35.34 32.80
N PRO A 1158 -44.04 -36.13 32.87
CA PRO A 1158 -42.62 -35.80 33.10
C PRO A 1158 -41.54 -36.63 32.32
N SER A 1159 -40.27 -36.38 32.67
CA SER A 1159 -39.05 -37.22 32.53
C SER A 1159 -38.46 -37.51 31.14
N LYS A 1160 -37.28 -36.94 30.87
CA LYS A 1160 -35.98 -37.51 31.28
C LYS A 1160 -34.90 -36.42 31.36
#